data_AF-A0A135T7Y9-F1
#
_entry.id   AF-A0A135T7Y9-F1
#
_cell.length_a   1.000
_cell.length_b   1.000
_cell.length_c   1.000
_cell.angle_alpha   90.00
_cell.angle_beta   90.00
_cell.angle_gamma   90.00
#
_symmetry.space_group_name_H-M   'P 1'
#
loop_
_entity.id
_entity.type
_entity.pdbx_description
1 polymer ?
#
loop_
_entity_poly.entity_id
_entity_poly.type
_entity_poly.pdbx_seq_one_letter_code
_entity_poly.pdbx_strand_id
1 'polypeptide(L)'
;MVRSTSLLKATALLGLSQAAAAQNSTTNPWPWQTYRSEPALQPPSLKITQTGDIAEGHLFFDQSGSGGHNYSVFIMSNENELIWEGPYGDISAWRAQTLFGEPVLTFYTGITMPEPYGFGYGAVFIYDQTYKNIYNVTLDQYANGLNLQTFTGWDSSGLTGGSWLDMHEDYITPEGTMFAPAVNVTQTDLTSVGGPVDGWIVDSLFFEIDIKTNEILFQWSHLDHLDEISLASAAPTYPLEDLGLNQTYPWGPFHINSIERFADGGFLISSRHYCSIFKIAKDGSVEWTLNGQTGGSFTLKNGLSFCYQHDARIHAEGNGTALISLFNNDNSGIRSGVNETSGIFLTVNTATWEATLKQELIDPNDTIFAVSQGNVQVLNDGSGHTVIGYGSTPKIKEFNAEGECVFTAQFGEDKIVQSYRNHRYPWVGKPYYAPKAFACDAGNQTEVYMSWNGATENNKWTVFAGASEDALTEKTSVEKTGFETKATFSGSAQFVRVESAGEGIETGNHELYAIDMATHHLATRSHQGGVSDGDWVDVSDGRAQHAATTISESMPERIIRVTTDEKNLNKFYNIKFSATRSHRLERYYNEELDSLFEAPFDRYSQEDKVDFLLLRNYLRRNLRVLLLDRERDELVKPVLPFIQPLIEICEARQSMIPVDSKKTAMILNETAKKIIATTKAIKTNGIKANDSAFSRAMSTIDQIRGHVDETYGFYAPYDPLFPFWCDAPKKELDEALAGIKTAIDTKLIEKNGSGSIRAAVEPIGRSGLITELEAEMIPYTPEELLKLAQEQYDWCEKEMKKASRSVKVGSVRPERSHGSVSGLEVTDAGFGDDWKAAQEYVKNSYVEPGQQPEMVRQLAYEGMAFVKKHDLVTVPEIAGKSLCETWRMFMIDAERQRESPFFLGGSSFWVSYPTAAMDHDLKMMVMRGNNPHFSRATAFHELIPGHRLQLFMGKRHHPYRELFSTPFFVEGWAMYWEFVFWNRGDFFVSPEDKIGTLFWRMHRCARIIFSLKYHLGEMTPQECVDLLVDWVGHERSNAEGEVTRSFGGDYSPLYQAGYMLGALQMHGLREEVLTKGLMGEKELHDKILKANTMPIELLRALLLNQPLSPDTEAQWRFYG
;
A
#
# COMPACT_ATOMS: atom_id res chain seq x y z
N MET A 1 -69.50 -9.08 39.78
CA MET A 1 -70.67 -8.49 39.08
C MET A 1 -70.53 -6.97 39.23
N VAL A 2 -70.16 -6.20 38.20
CA VAL A 2 -70.82 -5.89 36.92
C VAL A 2 -71.38 -4.46 36.97
N ARG A 3 -70.91 -3.64 36.01
CA ARG A 3 -71.55 -2.48 35.35
C ARG A 3 -71.73 -1.18 36.15
N SER A 4 -71.84 0.01 35.55
CA SER A 4 -71.56 0.66 34.24
C SER A 4 -72.34 1.99 34.26
N THR A 5 -71.98 2.93 33.37
CA THR A 5 -72.68 4.16 32.85
C THR A 5 -72.02 5.48 33.26
N SER A 6 -71.82 6.54 32.47
CA SER A 6 -71.63 6.85 31.02
C SER A 6 -71.89 8.36 30.85
N LEU A 7 -71.03 9.13 30.14
CA LEU A 7 -71.33 10.12 29.06
C LEU A 7 -70.23 11.18 28.83
N LEU A 8 -70.19 11.64 27.58
CA LEU A 8 -69.13 12.27 26.78
C LEU A 8 -69.24 13.82 26.64
N LYS A 9 -68.11 14.56 26.64
CA LYS A 9 -67.51 15.36 25.51
C LYS A 9 -66.64 16.57 25.98
N ALA A 10 -65.43 16.64 25.39
CA ALA A 10 -64.45 17.74 25.23
C ALA A 10 -63.78 18.29 26.53
N THR A 11 -62.44 18.38 26.70
CA THR A 11 -61.38 18.89 25.79
C THR A 11 -59.99 18.48 26.32
N ALA A 12 -59.03 18.25 25.42
CA ALA A 12 -57.56 18.29 25.55
C ALA A 12 -56.82 17.28 26.48
N LEU A 13 -56.41 16.14 25.93
CA LEU A 13 -55.13 15.49 26.26
C LEU A 13 -54.54 14.84 24.99
N LEU A 14 -53.34 15.27 24.63
CA LEU A 14 -52.58 14.90 23.43
C LEU A 14 -52.24 13.41 23.43
N GLY A 15 -52.95 12.64 22.61
CA GLY A 15 -52.51 11.33 22.13
C GLY A 15 -51.59 11.53 20.93
N LEU A 16 -50.29 11.63 21.18
CA LEU A 16 -49.26 11.47 20.15
C LEU A 16 -49.11 9.98 19.87
N SER A 17 -49.69 9.49 18.78
CA SER A 17 -49.10 8.39 18.03
C SER A 17 -47.80 8.92 17.40
N GLN A 18 -46.72 8.96 18.18
CA GLN A 18 -45.39 9.15 17.63
C GLN A 18 -44.96 7.82 17.03
N ALA A 19 -44.84 7.83 15.70
CA ALA A 19 -43.93 6.95 14.99
C ALA A 19 -42.55 7.10 15.66
N ALA A 20 -42.16 6.12 16.47
CA ALA A 20 -40.76 5.91 16.74
C ALA A 20 -40.17 5.39 15.44
N ALA A 21 -39.56 6.30 14.67
CA ALA A 21 -38.66 5.93 13.60
C ALA A 21 -37.68 4.92 14.18
N ALA A 22 -37.73 3.69 13.66
CA ALA A 22 -36.67 2.74 13.87
C ALA A 22 -35.39 3.40 13.38
N GLN A 23 -34.51 3.81 14.31
CA GLN A 23 -33.10 3.92 13.99
C GLN A 23 -32.64 2.48 13.73
N ASN A 24 -32.79 2.06 12.47
CA ASN A 24 -32.18 0.85 11.95
C ASN A 24 -30.67 1.03 12.06
N SER A 25 -30.09 0.43 13.09
CA SER A 25 -28.72 -0.07 13.01
C SER A 25 -28.73 -1.22 12.01
N THR A 26 -28.37 -0.97 10.76
CA THR A 26 -28.11 -1.99 9.75
C THR A 26 -26.73 -2.62 10.01
N THR A 27 -26.63 -3.37 11.10
CA THR A 27 -25.45 -4.19 11.43
C THR A 27 -25.51 -5.56 10.72
N ASN A 28 -25.90 -5.58 9.45
CA ASN A 28 -25.71 -6.73 8.58
C ASN A 28 -24.98 -6.23 7.32
N PRO A 29 -23.80 -6.78 6.99
CA PRO A 29 -23.14 -6.42 5.74
C PRO A 29 -24.08 -6.71 4.56
N TRP A 30 -24.04 -5.86 3.54
CA TRP A 30 -24.83 -6.06 2.32
C TRP A 30 -24.57 -7.46 1.76
N PRO A 31 -25.61 -8.26 1.41
CA PRO A 31 -25.41 -9.64 1.00
C PRO A 31 -24.59 -9.72 -0.30
N TRP A 32 -23.75 -10.73 -0.41
CA TRP A 32 -23.00 -11.09 -1.62
C TRP A 32 -23.29 -12.55 -2.00
N GLN A 33 -23.02 -12.89 -3.26
CA GLN A 33 -23.21 -14.22 -3.80
C GLN A 33 -21.94 -15.05 -3.60
N THR A 34 -22.08 -16.36 -3.48
CA THR A 34 -20.94 -17.29 -3.45
C THR A 34 -21.29 -18.51 -4.30
N TYR A 35 -20.28 -19.05 -4.98
CA TYR A 35 -20.44 -20.17 -5.90
C TYR A 35 -19.53 -21.31 -5.48
N ARG A 36 -20.00 -22.55 -5.60
CA ARG A 36 -19.20 -23.75 -5.29
C ARG A 36 -18.15 -24.03 -6.37
N SER A 37 -18.49 -23.80 -7.64
CA SER A 37 -17.56 -23.99 -8.76
C SER A 37 -16.47 -22.92 -8.79
N GLU A 38 -16.73 -21.73 -8.22
CA GLU A 38 -15.77 -20.62 -8.23
C GLU A 38 -15.90 -19.72 -6.97
N PRO A 39 -15.48 -20.21 -5.77
CA PRO A 39 -15.72 -19.52 -4.50
C PRO A 39 -15.01 -18.17 -4.32
N ALA A 40 -14.05 -17.86 -5.20
CA ALA A 40 -13.34 -16.59 -5.21
C ALA A 40 -14.21 -15.44 -5.76
N LEU A 41 -15.21 -15.74 -6.59
CA LEU A 41 -16.14 -14.75 -7.12
C LEU A 41 -17.19 -14.44 -6.05
N GLN A 42 -17.28 -13.17 -5.67
CA GLN A 42 -18.13 -12.70 -4.57
C GLN A 42 -18.85 -11.39 -4.95
N PRO A 43 -19.67 -11.39 -6.01
CA PRO A 43 -20.39 -10.21 -6.44
C PRO A 43 -21.49 -9.83 -5.46
N PRO A 44 -21.91 -8.55 -5.39
CA PRO A 44 -23.01 -8.15 -4.54
C PRO A 44 -24.33 -8.80 -4.97
N SER A 45 -25.19 -9.08 -3.99
CA SER A 45 -26.58 -9.44 -4.26
C SER A 45 -27.39 -8.16 -4.51
N LEU A 46 -28.04 -8.07 -5.65
CA LEU A 46 -28.88 -6.96 -6.07
C LEU A 46 -30.26 -7.04 -5.43
N LYS A 47 -30.75 -5.91 -4.92
CA LYS A 47 -32.16 -5.69 -4.61
C LYS A 47 -32.81 -5.01 -5.81
N ILE A 48 -33.71 -5.74 -6.48
CA ILE A 48 -34.29 -5.32 -7.75
C ILE A 48 -35.78 -5.00 -7.58
N THR A 49 -36.20 -3.89 -8.16
CA THR A 49 -37.60 -3.50 -8.34
C THR A 49 -37.84 -3.21 -9.80
N GLN A 50 -38.81 -3.87 -10.41
CA GLN A 50 -39.23 -3.62 -11.79
C GLN A 50 -40.75 -3.39 -11.81
N THR A 51 -41.16 -2.26 -12.38
CA THR A 51 -42.56 -1.80 -12.44
C THR A 51 -43.09 -1.68 -13.87
N GLY A 52 -42.21 -1.70 -14.88
CA GLY A 52 -42.55 -1.62 -16.30
C GLY A 52 -41.61 -2.43 -17.18
N ASP A 53 -41.76 -2.23 -18.49
CA ASP A 53 -40.84 -2.78 -19.49
C ASP A 53 -39.46 -2.14 -19.33
N ILE A 54 -38.41 -2.92 -19.60
CA ILE A 54 -37.01 -2.49 -19.53
C ILE A 54 -36.32 -2.77 -20.85
N ALA A 55 -35.28 -2.00 -21.16
CA ALA A 55 -34.43 -2.20 -22.30
C ALA A 55 -33.59 -3.48 -22.16
N GLU A 56 -33.22 -4.07 -23.31
CA GLU A 56 -32.38 -5.27 -23.34
C GLU A 56 -30.95 -4.98 -22.85
N GLY A 57 -30.28 -6.03 -22.34
CA GLY A 57 -28.89 -5.98 -21.92
C GLY A 57 -28.68 -6.18 -20.42
N HIS A 58 -27.42 -6.02 -20.00
CA HIS A 58 -26.93 -6.30 -18.65
C HIS A 58 -26.51 -5.01 -17.92
N LEU A 59 -26.44 -5.08 -16.60
CA LEU A 59 -26.00 -3.99 -15.74
C LEU A 59 -24.47 -4.01 -15.60
N PHE A 60 -23.84 -2.85 -15.82
CA PHE A 60 -22.39 -2.64 -15.72
C PHE A 60 -22.12 -1.63 -14.61
N PHE A 61 -21.40 -2.05 -13.56
CA PHE A 61 -21.02 -1.17 -12.46
C PHE A 61 -19.75 -1.65 -11.75
N ASP A 62 -19.01 -0.72 -11.15
CA ASP A 62 -17.93 -0.99 -10.20
C ASP A 62 -18.46 -0.97 -8.75
N GLN A 63 -17.71 -1.54 -7.80
CA GLN A 63 -18.01 -1.38 -6.38
C GLN A 63 -16.80 -0.79 -5.64
N SER A 64 -17.01 0.34 -4.95
CA SER A 64 -16.04 0.95 -4.05
C SER A 64 -16.72 1.47 -2.77
N GLY A 65 -15.95 2.08 -1.88
CA GLY A 65 -16.43 2.58 -0.58
C GLY A 65 -16.23 1.58 0.56
N SER A 66 -16.28 2.08 1.80
CA SER A 66 -15.82 1.36 3.00
C SER A 66 -16.62 0.11 3.39
N GLY A 67 -17.78 -0.12 2.75
CA GLY A 67 -18.57 -1.35 2.92
C GLY A 67 -18.79 -2.13 1.62
N GLY A 68 -18.02 -1.85 0.56
CA GLY A 68 -17.94 -2.74 -0.59
C GLY A 68 -17.31 -4.07 -0.18
N HIS A 69 -17.85 -5.19 -0.69
CA HIS A 69 -17.30 -6.51 -0.35
C HIS A 69 -16.03 -6.78 -1.14
N ASN A 70 -16.10 -6.57 -2.46
CA ASN A 70 -15.01 -6.75 -3.40
C ASN A 70 -14.86 -5.51 -4.28
N TYR A 71 -13.66 -4.93 -4.34
CA TYR A 71 -13.39 -3.80 -5.23
C TYR A 71 -13.07 -4.34 -6.62
N SER A 72 -14.12 -4.49 -7.43
CA SER A 72 -14.08 -5.07 -8.77
C SER A 72 -15.11 -4.40 -9.68
N VAL A 73 -15.13 -4.82 -10.94
CA VAL A 73 -16.14 -4.47 -11.95
C VAL A 73 -17.05 -5.66 -12.21
N PHE A 74 -18.33 -5.37 -12.38
CA PHE A 74 -19.37 -6.38 -12.50
C PHE A 74 -20.17 -6.18 -13.79
N ILE A 75 -20.54 -7.31 -14.37
CA ILE A 75 -21.65 -7.45 -15.32
C ILE A 75 -22.68 -8.34 -14.62
N MET A 76 -23.89 -7.82 -14.39
CA MET A 76 -24.97 -8.53 -13.73
C MET A 76 -26.23 -8.58 -14.60
N SER A 77 -27.01 -9.66 -14.48
CA SER A 77 -28.34 -9.76 -15.10
C SER A 77 -29.37 -8.88 -14.40
N ASN A 78 -30.56 -8.77 -15.01
CA ASN A 78 -31.70 -8.07 -14.42
C ASN A 78 -32.39 -8.88 -13.32
N GLU A 79 -31.94 -10.12 -13.10
CA GLU A 79 -32.50 -11.08 -12.16
C GLU A 79 -31.55 -11.39 -11.00
N ASN A 80 -30.54 -10.52 -10.77
CA ASN A 80 -29.53 -10.69 -9.74
C ASN A 80 -28.61 -11.91 -9.98
N GLU A 81 -28.22 -12.18 -11.21
CA GLU A 81 -27.22 -13.21 -11.52
C GLU A 81 -25.90 -12.58 -11.98
N LEU A 82 -24.78 -13.16 -11.56
CA LEU A 82 -23.49 -12.81 -12.12
C LEU A 82 -23.43 -13.20 -13.59
N ILE A 83 -22.93 -12.28 -14.42
CA ILE A 83 -22.50 -12.60 -15.78
C ILE A 83 -20.97 -12.61 -15.83
N TRP A 84 -20.34 -11.57 -15.29
CA TRP A 84 -18.89 -11.46 -15.22
C TRP A 84 -18.43 -10.65 -14.00
N GLU A 85 -17.44 -11.16 -13.28
CA GLU A 85 -16.65 -10.38 -12.30
C GLU A 85 -15.23 -10.25 -12.84
N GLY A 86 -14.76 -9.00 -12.89
CA GLY A 86 -13.46 -8.63 -13.46
C GLY A 86 -12.32 -8.62 -12.45
N PRO A 87 -11.18 -8.01 -12.81
CA PRO A 87 -10.03 -7.92 -11.94
C PRO A 87 -10.31 -7.08 -10.69
N TYR A 88 -9.65 -7.41 -9.59
CA TYR A 88 -9.68 -6.61 -8.37
C TYR A 88 -8.77 -5.39 -8.48
N GLY A 89 -9.19 -4.28 -7.92
CA GLY A 89 -8.38 -3.09 -7.81
C GLY A 89 -9.20 -1.84 -7.50
N ASP A 90 -8.51 -0.71 -7.45
CA ASP A 90 -9.15 0.58 -7.45
C ASP A 90 -9.48 0.97 -8.89
N ILE A 91 -10.76 0.84 -9.23
CA ILE A 91 -11.28 0.86 -10.61
C ILE A 91 -12.42 1.87 -10.73
N SER A 92 -12.46 2.59 -11.84
CA SER A 92 -13.52 3.54 -12.18
C SER A 92 -13.79 3.55 -13.69
N ALA A 93 -14.70 4.41 -14.12
CA ALA A 93 -15.04 4.64 -15.54
C ALA A 93 -15.44 3.36 -16.31
N TRP A 94 -15.97 2.35 -15.60
CA TRP A 94 -16.34 1.06 -16.17
C TRP A 94 -17.50 1.17 -17.19
N ARG A 95 -17.26 0.75 -18.44
CA ARG A 95 -18.29 0.69 -19.50
C ARG A 95 -17.91 -0.19 -20.69
N ALA A 96 -18.91 -0.59 -21.47
CA ALA A 96 -18.71 -1.11 -22.82
C ALA A 96 -18.67 0.03 -23.84
N GLN A 97 -17.77 -0.07 -24.81
CA GLN A 97 -17.56 0.91 -25.89
C GLN A 97 -17.27 0.19 -27.21
N THR A 98 -17.08 0.94 -28.29
CA THR A 98 -16.69 0.40 -29.60
C THR A 98 -15.31 0.93 -29.99
N LEU A 99 -14.40 0.03 -30.38
CA LEU A 99 -13.07 0.37 -30.87
C LEU A 99 -12.84 -0.30 -32.23
N PHE A 100 -12.56 0.48 -33.26
CA PHE A 100 -12.38 0.00 -34.64
C PHE A 100 -13.53 -0.88 -35.18
N GLY A 101 -14.76 -0.59 -34.74
CA GLY A 101 -15.96 -1.33 -35.11
C GLY A 101 -16.24 -2.58 -34.28
N GLU A 102 -15.36 -2.94 -33.34
CA GLU A 102 -15.51 -4.09 -32.46
C GLU A 102 -15.91 -3.65 -31.04
N PRO A 103 -16.76 -4.42 -30.33
CA PRO A 103 -17.13 -4.12 -28.95
C PRO A 103 -15.99 -4.42 -27.98
N VAL A 104 -15.75 -3.48 -27.07
CA VAL A 104 -14.69 -3.56 -26.04
C VAL A 104 -15.22 -3.12 -24.68
N LEU A 105 -14.51 -3.52 -23.63
CA LEU A 105 -14.74 -3.04 -22.27
C LEU A 105 -13.58 -2.11 -21.89
N THR A 106 -13.88 -1.00 -21.23
CA THR A 106 -12.87 -0.08 -20.72
C THR A 106 -13.06 0.14 -19.23
N PHE A 107 -11.94 0.26 -18.53
CA PHE A 107 -11.90 0.70 -17.15
C PHE A 107 -10.58 1.37 -16.83
N TYR A 108 -10.65 2.38 -15.98
CA TYR A 108 -9.49 2.96 -15.32
C TYR A 108 -9.02 2.03 -14.21
N THR A 109 -7.71 1.90 -14.01
CA THR A 109 -7.12 1.28 -12.82
C THR A 109 -5.90 2.07 -12.37
N GLY A 110 -5.80 2.29 -11.06
CA GLY A 110 -4.73 3.10 -10.51
C GLY A 110 -4.90 3.34 -9.01
N ILE A 111 -4.69 4.58 -8.59
CA ILE A 111 -4.95 5.03 -7.23
C ILE A 111 -5.92 6.21 -7.31
N THR A 112 -7.00 6.15 -6.57
CA THR A 112 -8.00 7.21 -6.42
C THR A 112 -7.82 7.88 -5.06
N MET A 113 -7.91 9.20 -5.04
CA MET A 113 -7.84 9.99 -3.81
C MET A 113 -9.24 10.50 -3.48
N PRO A 114 -9.77 10.24 -2.27
CA PRO A 114 -11.05 10.79 -1.86
C PRO A 114 -10.96 12.32 -1.70
N GLU A 115 -12.11 12.94 -1.49
CA GLU A 115 -12.21 14.35 -1.08
C GLU A 115 -11.29 14.65 0.13
N PRO A 116 -10.61 15.81 0.20
CA PRO A 116 -10.85 17.00 -0.64
C PRO A 116 -10.14 17.00 -2.00
N TYR A 117 -9.39 15.94 -2.36
CA TYR A 117 -8.66 15.89 -3.63
C TYR A 117 -9.57 15.46 -4.79
N GLY A 118 -10.24 14.32 -4.63
CA GLY A 118 -11.26 13.84 -5.57
C GLY A 118 -10.76 13.55 -6.99
N PHE A 119 -9.49 13.18 -7.19
CA PHE A 119 -8.87 12.80 -8.47
C PHE A 119 -7.98 11.55 -8.32
N GLY A 120 -7.52 10.99 -9.44
CA GLY A 120 -6.71 9.78 -9.46
C GLY A 120 -5.46 9.88 -10.33
N TYR A 121 -4.59 8.87 -10.20
CA TYR A 121 -3.44 8.65 -11.07
C TYR A 121 -3.36 7.17 -11.46
N GLY A 122 -3.47 6.89 -12.75
CA GLY A 122 -3.53 5.51 -13.26
C GLY A 122 -3.58 5.43 -14.77
N ALA A 123 -4.08 4.31 -15.28
CA ALA A 123 -4.14 3.99 -16.70
C ALA A 123 -5.51 3.40 -17.06
N VAL A 124 -5.87 3.47 -18.34
CA VAL A 124 -7.10 2.85 -18.86
C VAL A 124 -6.75 1.55 -19.58
N PHE A 125 -7.45 0.48 -19.24
CA PHE A 125 -7.27 -0.85 -19.83
C PHE A 125 -8.46 -1.15 -20.75
N ILE A 126 -8.19 -1.74 -21.90
CA ILE A 126 -9.20 -2.03 -22.93
C ILE A 126 -9.24 -3.54 -23.18
N TYR A 127 -10.35 -4.18 -22.86
CA TYR A 127 -10.54 -5.61 -23.01
C TYR A 127 -11.45 -5.93 -24.19
N ASP A 128 -11.12 -6.98 -24.94
CA ASP A 128 -12.00 -7.50 -25.99
C ASP A 128 -13.12 -8.40 -25.42
N GLN A 129 -13.98 -8.93 -26.30
CA GLN A 129 -15.04 -9.87 -25.93
C GLN A 129 -14.54 -11.18 -25.30
N THR A 130 -13.25 -11.50 -25.45
CA THR A 130 -12.64 -12.66 -24.79
C THR A 130 -12.15 -12.36 -23.38
N TYR A 131 -12.31 -11.12 -22.91
CA TYR A 131 -11.75 -10.58 -21.67
C TYR A 131 -10.22 -10.54 -21.66
N LYS A 132 -9.59 -10.48 -22.83
CA LYS A 132 -8.16 -10.22 -22.94
C LYS A 132 -7.93 -8.73 -23.07
N ASN A 133 -6.92 -8.25 -22.35
CA ASN A 133 -6.42 -6.91 -22.53
C ASN A 133 -5.76 -6.77 -23.92
N ILE A 134 -6.26 -5.85 -24.74
CA ILE A 134 -5.77 -5.60 -26.10
C ILE A 134 -5.03 -4.25 -26.23
N TYR A 135 -5.33 -3.28 -25.37
CA TYR A 135 -4.68 -1.96 -25.35
C TYR A 135 -4.64 -1.37 -23.94
N ASN A 136 -3.56 -0.63 -23.65
CA ASN A 136 -3.44 0.20 -22.46
C ASN A 136 -3.21 1.65 -22.89
N VAL A 137 -4.03 2.57 -22.38
CA VAL A 137 -3.85 4.02 -22.57
C VAL A 137 -3.18 4.59 -21.33
N THR A 138 -2.06 5.29 -21.52
CA THR A 138 -1.22 5.81 -20.45
C THR A 138 -0.73 7.22 -20.73
N LEU A 139 -0.40 7.98 -19.70
CA LEU A 139 0.21 9.31 -19.79
C LEU A 139 1.48 9.38 -18.95
N ASP A 140 2.63 9.56 -19.61
CA ASP A 140 3.90 9.82 -18.93
C ASP A 140 3.96 11.29 -18.48
N GLN A 141 4.37 11.54 -17.23
CA GLN A 141 4.51 12.90 -16.67
C GLN A 141 5.42 13.84 -17.47
N TYR A 142 6.33 13.32 -18.28
CA TYR A 142 7.23 14.07 -19.14
C TYR A 142 6.82 14.05 -20.61
N ALA A 143 5.74 13.35 -20.97
CA ALA A 143 5.21 13.36 -22.33
C ALA A 143 4.97 14.80 -22.79
N ASN A 144 5.42 15.13 -23.99
CA ASN A 144 5.31 16.47 -24.58
C ASN A 144 5.79 17.63 -23.68
N GLY A 145 6.68 17.37 -22.71
CA GLY A 145 7.22 18.42 -21.83
C GLY A 145 6.28 18.87 -20.71
N LEU A 146 5.21 18.12 -20.40
CA LEU A 146 4.21 18.45 -19.38
C LEU A 146 4.78 18.68 -17.96
N ASN A 147 5.81 17.91 -17.58
CA ASN A 147 6.41 17.91 -16.23
C ASN A 147 5.36 17.88 -15.11
N LEU A 148 4.43 16.92 -15.21
CA LEU A 148 3.34 16.76 -14.25
C LEU A 148 3.87 16.46 -12.85
N GLN A 149 3.28 17.12 -11.85
CA GLN A 149 3.64 17.00 -10.45
C GLN A 149 2.43 16.55 -9.61
N THR A 150 2.75 15.90 -8.51
CA THR A 150 1.80 15.46 -7.48
C THR A 150 2.01 16.26 -6.19
N PHE A 151 1.20 16.01 -5.18
CA PHE A 151 1.30 16.63 -3.87
C PHE A 151 2.47 16.06 -3.03
N THR A 152 2.97 16.83 -2.07
CA THR A 152 4.18 16.47 -1.29
C THR A 152 3.93 15.29 -0.35
N GLY A 153 4.91 14.38 -0.26
CA GLY A 153 4.89 13.23 0.64
C GLY A 153 4.31 11.95 0.03
N TRP A 154 3.93 11.99 -1.25
CA TRP A 154 3.37 10.83 -1.94
C TRP A 154 4.39 10.16 -2.88
N ASP A 155 4.43 8.82 -2.84
CA ASP A 155 5.33 8.02 -3.65
C ASP A 155 4.66 7.58 -4.96
N SER A 156 4.99 8.27 -6.06
CA SER A 156 4.53 7.93 -7.40
C SER A 156 5.16 6.64 -7.99
N SER A 157 6.09 5.98 -7.29
CA SER A 157 6.81 4.81 -7.81
C SER A 157 5.98 3.53 -7.91
N GLY A 158 4.77 3.53 -7.33
CA GLY A 158 3.79 2.43 -7.38
C GLY A 158 2.67 2.58 -8.42
N LEU A 159 2.71 3.61 -9.27
CA LEU A 159 1.65 3.88 -10.24
C LEU A 159 1.52 2.78 -11.31
N THR A 160 0.28 2.35 -11.59
CA THR A 160 -0.02 1.40 -12.66
C THR A 160 0.46 1.95 -14.00
N GLY A 161 1.46 1.29 -14.58
CA GLY A 161 2.09 1.73 -15.84
C GLY A 161 2.87 3.06 -15.74
N GLY A 162 3.11 3.60 -14.54
CA GLY A 162 3.72 4.92 -14.36
C GLY A 162 2.86 6.08 -14.88
N SER A 163 1.56 5.85 -15.05
CA SER A 163 0.65 6.72 -15.78
C SER A 163 -0.02 7.77 -14.90
N TRP A 164 -0.26 8.95 -15.47
CA TRP A 164 -0.78 10.16 -14.83
C TRP A 164 -2.22 10.51 -15.24
N LEU A 165 -2.92 9.57 -15.90
CA LEU A 165 -4.32 9.78 -16.24
C LEU A 165 -5.17 9.82 -14.98
N ASP A 166 -6.14 10.71 -15.00
CA ASP A 166 -7.15 10.85 -13.98
C ASP A 166 -8.36 9.92 -14.25
N MET A 167 -9.08 9.60 -13.18
CA MET A 167 -10.06 8.52 -13.14
C MET A 167 -11.41 8.83 -13.83
N HIS A 168 -11.63 10.09 -14.26
CA HIS A 168 -12.98 10.59 -14.54
C HIS A 168 -13.51 10.31 -15.95
N GLU A 169 -12.65 10.12 -16.94
CA GLU A 169 -13.08 9.93 -18.33
C GLU A 169 -12.13 9.04 -19.13
N ASP A 170 -12.74 8.17 -19.94
CA ASP A 170 -12.07 7.20 -20.82
C ASP A 170 -12.84 6.99 -22.14
N TYR A 171 -13.49 8.04 -22.65
CA TYR A 171 -14.39 7.94 -23.80
C TYR A 171 -13.62 7.66 -25.10
N ILE A 172 -13.98 6.60 -25.81
CA ILE A 172 -13.40 6.22 -27.11
C ILE A 172 -14.17 6.92 -28.23
N THR A 173 -13.44 7.65 -29.08
CA THR A 173 -13.98 8.30 -30.26
C THR A 173 -14.16 7.31 -31.41
N PRO A 174 -15.03 7.60 -32.39
CA PRO A 174 -15.16 6.80 -33.62
C PRO A 174 -13.84 6.68 -34.41
N GLU A 175 -12.91 7.62 -34.24
CA GLU A 175 -11.60 7.62 -34.90
C GLU A 175 -10.59 6.64 -34.25
N GLY A 176 -10.94 6.03 -33.11
CA GLY A 176 -10.04 5.16 -32.35
C GLY A 176 -9.06 5.92 -31.45
N THR A 177 -9.44 7.14 -31.05
CA THR A 177 -8.73 7.93 -30.03
C THR A 177 -9.52 7.91 -28.72
N MET A 178 -8.93 8.36 -27.62
CA MET A 178 -9.55 8.41 -26.30
C MET A 178 -9.43 9.81 -25.70
N PHE A 179 -10.52 10.32 -25.12
CA PHE A 179 -10.45 11.47 -24.23
C PHE A 179 -10.08 11.01 -22.83
N ALA A 180 -9.01 11.58 -22.29
CA ALA A 180 -8.49 11.22 -20.97
C ALA A 180 -8.06 12.47 -20.20
N PRO A 181 -8.55 12.69 -18.97
CA PRO A 181 -8.15 13.81 -18.14
C PRO A 181 -6.82 13.50 -17.43
N ALA A 182 -6.16 14.53 -16.94
CA ALA A 182 -5.06 14.42 -15.99
C ALA A 182 -5.05 15.62 -15.06
N VAL A 183 -4.28 15.52 -13.99
CA VAL A 183 -4.10 16.62 -13.05
C VAL A 183 -2.63 16.94 -12.86
N ASN A 184 -2.34 18.23 -12.64
CA ASN A 184 -1.00 18.71 -12.32
C ASN A 184 -1.05 19.61 -11.08
N VAL A 185 -0.35 19.22 -10.03
CA VAL A 185 -0.23 20.05 -8.81
C VAL A 185 0.87 21.08 -9.01
N THR A 186 0.50 22.35 -9.13
CA THR A 186 1.44 23.44 -9.46
C THR A 186 1.13 24.71 -8.67
N GLN A 187 1.93 25.77 -8.85
CA GLN A 187 1.72 27.07 -8.22
C GLN A 187 1.12 28.09 -9.20
N THR A 188 0.19 28.92 -8.71
CA THR A 188 -0.39 30.05 -9.45
C THR A 188 -0.81 31.17 -8.48
N ASP A 189 -1.16 32.34 -9.02
CA ASP A 189 -1.65 33.47 -8.24
C ASP A 189 -3.10 33.26 -7.78
N LEU A 190 -3.27 32.96 -6.50
CA LEU A 190 -4.58 32.76 -5.86
C LEU A 190 -5.13 34.02 -5.20
N THR A 191 -4.52 35.19 -5.38
CA THR A 191 -4.97 36.44 -4.72
C THR A 191 -6.40 36.83 -5.11
N SER A 192 -6.83 36.48 -6.32
CA SER A 192 -8.21 36.71 -6.81
C SER A 192 -9.30 36.03 -5.97
N VAL A 193 -8.92 34.99 -5.22
CA VAL A 193 -9.81 34.22 -4.32
C VAL A 193 -9.39 34.30 -2.84
N GLY A 194 -8.51 35.26 -2.51
CA GLY A 194 -8.06 35.50 -1.13
C GLY A 194 -6.87 34.64 -0.68
N GLY A 195 -6.23 33.91 -1.60
CA GLY A 195 -5.04 33.09 -1.35
C GLY A 195 -3.70 33.81 -1.56
N PRO A 196 -2.59 33.09 -1.39
CA PRO A 196 -1.24 33.61 -1.63
C PRO A 196 -0.93 33.76 -3.14
N VAL A 197 0.05 34.61 -3.46
CA VAL A 197 0.56 34.85 -4.83
C VAL A 197 1.22 33.60 -5.43
N ASP A 198 1.85 32.78 -4.59
CA ASP A 198 2.47 31.51 -4.99
C ASP A 198 1.67 30.32 -4.42
N GLY A 199 0.34 30.37 -4.57
CA GLY A 199 -0.57 29.38 -4.02
C GLY A 199 -0.61 28.09 -4.83
N TRP A 200 -0.91 26.98 -4.16
CA TRP A 200 -0.92 25.64 -4.76
C TRP A 200 -2.30 25.28 -5.33
N ILE A 201 -2.33 24.87 -6.58
CA ILE A 201 -3.54 24.55 -7.32
C ILE A 201 -3.41 23.19 -8.02
N VAL A 202 -4.53 22.51 -8.21
CA VAL A 202 -4.64 21.36 -9.11
C VAL A 202 -5.07 21.90 -10.46
N ASP A 203 -4.12 22.03 -11.39
CA ASP A 203 -4.44 22.29 -12.78
C ASP A 203 -5.10 21.05 -13.38
N SER A 204 -6.26 21.24 -13.99
CA SER A 204 -7.01 20.17 -14.64
C SER A 204 -6.72 20.21 -16.14
N LEU A 205 -6.21 19.10 -16.65
CA LEU A 205 -5.85 18.94 -18.05
C LEU A 205 -6.72 17.88 -18.70
N PHE A 206 -6.87 17.94 -20.02
CA PHE A 206 -7.32 16.79 -20.77
C PHE A 206 -6.58 16.62 -22.08
N PHE A 207 -6.60 15.38 -22.55
CA PHE A 207 -5.90 14.93 -23.74
C PHE A 207 -6.84 14.18 -24.67
N GLU A 208 -6.56 14.26 -25.96
CA GLU A 208 -6.97 13.24 -26.93
C GLU A 208 -5.76 12.37 -27.25
N ILE A 209 -5.86 11.07 -27.01
CA ILE A 209 -4.76 10.11 -27.17
C ILE A 209 -5.16 9.06 -28.22
N ASP A 210 -4.30 8.81 -29.21
CA ASP A 210 -4.48 7.68 -30.13
C ASP A 210 -4.30 6.35 -29.40
N ILE A 211 -5.30 5.48 -29.40
CA ILE A 211 -5.29 4.26 -28.57
C ILE A 211 -4.21 3.26 -29.02
N LYS A 212 -3.93 3.21 -30.33
CA LYS A 212 -3.03 2.20 -30.90
C LYS A 212 -1.56 2.55 -30.67
N THR A 213 -1.23 3.83 -30.75
CA THR A 213 0.14 4.34 -30.66
C THR A 213 0.45 4.99 -29.32
N ASN A 214 -0.59 5.33 -28.55
CA ASN A 214 -0.52 6.11 -27.31
C ASN A 214 0.08 7.53 -27.53
N GLU A 215 -0.07 8.08 -28.75
CA GLU A 215 0.35 9.43 -29.11
C GLU A 215 -0.70 10.47 -28.67
N ILE A 216 -0.24 11.56 -28.05
CA ILE A 216 -1.10 12.69 -27.68
C ILE A 216 -1.35 13.55 -28.92
N LEU A 217 -2.61 13.66 -29.32
CA LEU A 217 -3.07 14.42 -30.49
C LEU A 217 -3.55 15.82 -30.13
N PHE A 218 -4.07 16.00 -28.92
CA PHE A 218 -4.55 17.27 -28.39
C PHE A 218 -4.29 17.37 -26.89
N GLN A 219 -4.05 18.58 -26.40
CA GLN A 219 -3.85 18.91 -25.00
C GLN A 219 -4.52 20.24 -24.68
N TRP A 220 -5.13 20.33 -23.51
CA TRP A 220 -5.67 21.57 -22.96
C TRP A 220 -5.43 21.64 -21.45
N SER A 221 -5.18 22.85 -20.94
CA SER A 221 -4.97 23.15 -19.51
C SER A 221 -5.90 24.28 -19.07
N HIS A 222 -6.51 24.14 -17.89
CA HIS A 222 -7.33 25.20 -17.31
C HIS A 222 -6.52 26.45 -16.96
N LEU A 223 -5.28 26.30 -16.49
CA LEU A 223 -4.43 27.44 -16.13
C LEU A 223 -4.02 28.32 -17.32
N ASP A 224 -4.01 27.77 -18.53
CA ASP A 224 -3.72 28.55 -19.73
C ASP A 224 -4.87 29.49 -20.14
N HIS A 225 -6.04 29.37 -19.50
CA HIS A 225 -7.29 30.05 -19.89
C HIS A 225 -7.92 30.84 -18.72
N LEU A 226 -7.12 31.31 -17.75
CA LEU A 226 -7.63 32.03 -16.57
C LEU A 226 -8.27 33.39 -16.88
N ASP A 227 -7.98 33.98 -18.04
CA ASP A 227 -8.61 35.19 -18.55
C ASP A 227 -10.02 34.93 -19.10
N GLU A 228 -10.29 33.72 -19.58
CA GLU A 228 -11.61 33.26 -20.03
C GLU A 228 -12.41 32.57 -18.92
N ILE A 229 -11.73 31.84 -18.02
CA ILE A 229 -12.30 31.07 -16.91
C ILE A 229 -11.64 31.51 -15.59
N SER A 230 -12.21 32.54 -14.95
CA SER A 230 -11.63 33.10 -13.73
C SER A 230 -11.79 32.18 -12.51
N LEU A 231 -10.71 32.00 -11.74
CA LEU A 231 -10.72 31.30 -10.45
C LEU A 231 -11.80 31.82 -9.48
N ALA A 232 -12.11 33.11 -9.52
CA ALA A 232 -13.12 33.73 -8.67
C ALA A 232 -14.53 33.17 -8.90
N SER A 233 -14.80 32.59 -10.08
CA SER A 233 -16.10 32.01 -10.39
C SER A 233 -16.35 30.67 -9.69
N ALA A 234 -15.31 29.96 -9.24
CA ALA A 234 -15.45 28.73 -8.45
C ALA A 234 -15.64 28.99 -6.95
N ALA A 235 -15.13 30.11 -6.42
CA ALA A 235 -15.12 30.41 -4.99
C ALA A 235 -16.48 30.35 -4.27
N PRO A 236 -17.63 30.73 -4.87
CA PRO A 236 -18.94 30.62 -4.22
C PRO A 236 -19.40 29.18 -3.93
N THR A 237 -18.92 28.22 -4.71
CA THR A 237 -19.33 26.80 -4.67
C THR A 237 -18.22 25.90 -4.16
N TYR A 238 -16.95 26.31 -4.28
CA TYR A 238 -15.79 25.61 -3.76
C TYR A 238 -14.76 26.63 -3.25
N PRO A 239 -14.99 27.24 -2.09
CA PRO A 239 -14.12 28.27 -1.54
C PRO A 239 -12.70 27.73 -1.27
N LEU A 240 -11.72 28.63 -1.25
CA LEU A 240 -10.31 28.28 -1.01
C LEU A 240 -10.10 27.70 0.40
N GLU A 241 -10.69 28.33 1.43
CA GLU A 241 -10.53 27.96 2.84
C GLU A 241 -9.05 27.72 3.23
N ASP A 242 -8.72 26.54 3.76
CA ASP A 242 -7.34 26.15 4.13
C ASP A 242 -6.56 25.51 2.95
N LEU A 243 -7.18 25.34 1.78
CA LEU A 243 -6.56 24.77 0.59
C LEU A 243 -5.65 25.79 -0.11
N GLY A 244 -4.70 25.28 -0.88
CA GLY A 244 -3.76 26.07 -1.69
C GLY A 244 -2.67 26.80 -0.91
N LEU A 245 -2.57 26.60 0.40
CA LEU A 245 -1.48 27.13 1.23
C LEU A 245 -0.17 26.35 1.07
N ASN A 246 -0.24 25.08 0.68
CA ASN A 246 0.91 24.21 0.49
C ASN A 246 0.62 23.13 -0.56
N GLN A 247 1.68 22.51 -1.07
CA GLN A 247 1.59 21.47 -2.10
C GLN A 247 0.86 20.20 -1.64
N THR A 248 0.82 19.92 -0.33
CA THR A 248 0.11 18.74 0.21
C THR A 248 -1.40 18.90 0.09
N TYR A 249 -1.93 20.12 0.23
CA TYR A 249 -3.38 20.42 0.14
C TYR A 249 -3.64 21.48 -0.94
N PRO A 250 -3.42 21.17 -2.23
CA PRO A 250 -3.68 22.12 -3.32
C PRO A 250 -5.19 22.33 -3.50
N TRP A 251 -5.57 23.51 -3.99
CA TRP A 251 -6.96 23.81 -4.32
C TRP A 251 -7.31 23.30 -5.72
N GLY A 252 -8.38 22.52 -5.90
CA GLY A 252 -8.76 21.94 -7.19
C GLY A 252 -10.08 22.49 -7.76
N PRO A 253 -10.12 23.74 -8.25
CA PRO A 253 -11.39 24.39 -8.59
C PRO A 253 -11.99 23.95 -9.92
N PHE A 254 -11.23 23.42 -10.88
CA PHE A 254 -11.80 23.09 -12.20
C PHE A 254 -12.41 21.69 -12.25
N HIS A 255 -11.72 20.65 -11.77
CA HIS A 255 -12.29 19.31 -11.55
C HIS A 255 -13.10 18.79 -12.74
N ILE A 256 -12.39 18.43 -13.82
CA ILE A 256 -13.01 17.84 -15.02
C ILE A 256 -13.64 16.50 -14.65
N ASN A 257 -14.88 16.27 -15.10
CA ASN A 257 -15.53 14.98 -14.89
C ASN A 257 -16.22 14.37 -16.11
N SER A 258 -16.27 15.08 -17.24
CA SER A 258 -16.65 14.50 -18.53
C SER A 258 -16.15 15.35 -19.69
N ILE A 259 -15.85 14.69 -20.80
CA ILE A 259 -15.38 15.29 -22.05
C ILE A 259 -16.13 14.64 -23.22
N GLU A 260 -16.59 15.44 -24.16
CA GLU A 260 -17.14 14.97 -25.43
C GLU A 260 -16.78 15.92 -26.59
N ARG A 261 -16.96 15.46 -27.84
CA ARG A 261 -16.64 16.20 -29.05
C ARG A 261 -17.91 16.63 -29.78
N PHE A 262 -17.98 17.91 -30.13
CA PHE A 262 -18.97 18.46 -31.07
C PHE A 262 -18.61 18.07 -32.52
N ALA A 263 -19.58 18.09 -33.43
CA ALA A 263 -19.38 17.77 -34.84
C ALA A 263 -18.46 18.76 -35.58
N ASP A 264 -18.37 20.01 -35.11
CA ASP A 264 -17.37 20.97 -35.59
C ASP A 264 -15.95 20.68 -35.07
N GLY A 265 -15.83 19.70 -34.17
CA GLY A 265 -14.65 19.17 -33.50
C GLY A 265 -14.14 20.02 -32.34
N GLY A 266 -14.92 20.99 -31.85
CA GLY A 266 -14.73 21.52 -30.50
C GLY A 266 -15.10 20.49 -29.43
N PHE A 267 -14.91 20.85 -28.16
CA PHE A 267 -15.07 19.95 -27.02
C PHE A 267 -16.10 20.49 -26.03
N LEU A 268 -16.95 19.61 -25.51
CA LEU A 268 -17.80 19.87 -24.35
C LEU A 268 -17.09 19.36 -23.09
N ILE A 269 -16.87 20.23 -22.10
CA ILE A 269 -16.21 19.86 -20.84
C ILE A 269 -17.11 20.21 -19.67
N SER A 270 -17.26 19.27 -18.74
CA SER A 270 -17.97 19.50 -17.47
C SER A 270 -16.99 19.77 -16.34
N SER A 271 -17.24 20.85 -15.61
CA SER A 271 -16.51 21.21 -14.39
C SER A 271 -17.45 21.13 -13.19
N ARG A 272 -17.06 20.30 -12.21
CA ARG A 272 -17.86 20.06 -11.00
C ARG A 272 -18.02 21.34 -10.17
N HIS A 273 -16.91 21.97 -9.80
CA HIS A 273 -16.92 23.05 -8.81
C HIS A 273 -17.29 24.42 -9.37
N TYR A 274 -17.15 24.65 -10.69
CA TYR A 274 -17.74 25.83 -11.33
C TYR A 274 -19.24 25.70 -11.56
N CYS A 275 -19.85 24.53 -11.32
CA CYS A 275 -21.25 24.26 -11.64
C CYS A 275 -21.59 24.65 -13.10
N SER A 276 -20.66 24.33 -14.00
CA SER A 276 -20.67 24.82 -15.38
C SER A 276 -20.21 23.76 -16.36
N ILE A 277 -20.75 23.83 -17.57
CA ILE A 277 -20.24 23.14 -18.76
C ILE A 277 -19.71 24.19 -19.75
N PHE A 278 -18.64 23.84 -20.45
CA PHE A 278 -17.90 24.74 -21.35
C PHE A 278 -17.84 24.14 -22.74
N LYS A 279 -17.92 24.99 -23.77
CA LYS A 279 -17.48 24.62 -25.12
C LYS A 279 -16.11 25.22 -25.39
N ILE A 280 -15.16 24.34 -25.68
CA ILE A 280 -13.78 24.67 -26.05
C ILE A 280 -13.64 24.50 -27.56
N ALA A 281 -13.12 25.52 -28.24
CA ALA A 281 -12.83 25.47 -29.66
C ALA A 281 -11.64 24.54 -29.95
N LYS A 282 -11.45 24.19 -31.23
CA LYS A 282 -10.31 23.37 -31.69
C LYS A 282 -8.94 23.98 -31.39
N ASP A 283 -8.87 25.30 -31.28
CA ASP A 283 -7.64 26.03 -30.97
C ASP A 283 -7.40 26.19 -29.46
N GLY A 284 -8.31 25.68 -28.62
CA GLY A 284 -8.25 25.74 -27.16
C GLY A 284 -9.06 26.87 -26.53
N SER A 285 -9.48 27.88 -27.30
CA SER A 285 -10.24 29.03 -26.76
C SER A 285 -11.63 28.65 -26.26
N VAL A 286 -12.17 29.41 -25.29
CA VAL A 286 -13.51 29.15 -24.73
C VAL A 286 -14.58 29.86 -25.57
N GLU A 287 -15.41 29.09 -26.28
CA GLU A 287 -16.48 29.69 -27.10
C GLU A 287 -17.66 30.17 -26.25
N TRP A 288 -18.05 29.38 -25.26
CA TRP A 288 -19.12 29.73 -24.33
C TRP A 288 -19.06 28.92 -23.04
N THR A 289 -19.69 29.49 -22.01
CA THR A 289 -19.84 28.88 -20.68
C THR A 289 -21.32 28.84 -20.34
N LEU A 290 -21.85 27.66 -20.00
CA LEU A 290 -23.16 27.53 -19.39
C LEU A 290 -22.99 27.22 -17.90
N ASN A 291 -23.23 28.23 -17.06
CA ASN A 291 -23.28 28.05 -15.61
C ASN A 291 -24.71 27.75 -15.16
N GLY A 292 -24.90 26.65 -14.42
CA GLY A 292 -26.22 26.17 -14.03
C GLY A 292 -26.98 27.06 -13.04
N GLN A 293 -26.32 28.04 -12.40
CA GLN A 293 -26.97 28.97 -11.45
C GLN A 293 -27.14 30.37 -12.02
N THR A 294 -26.17 30.86 -12.78
CA THR A 294 -26.12 32.25 -13.28
C THR A 294 -26.43 32.36 -14.77
N GLY A 295 -26.36 31.26 -15.51
CA GLY A 295 -26.54 31.20 -16.96
C GLY A 295 -25.25 31.36 -17.77
N GLY A 296 -24.23 32.02 -17.22
CA GLY A 296 -22.98 32.30 -17.94
C GLY A 296 -23.24 33.10 -19.22
N SER A 297 -22.91 32.53 -20.37
CA SER A 297 -23.19 33.10 -21.70
C SER A 297 -24.68 33.06 -22.07
N PHE A 298 -25.50 32.28 -21.35
CA PHE A 298 -26.89 32.00 -21.72
C PHE A 298 -27.90 32.55 -20.71
N THR A 299 -29.11 32.82 -21.19
CA THR A 299 -30.28 33.01 -20.32
C THR A 299 -30.90 31.65 -20.01
N LEU A 300 -31.01 31.30 -18.72
CA LEU A 300 -31.66 30.06 -18.26
C LEU A 300 -33.20 30.16 -18.41
N LYS A 301 -33.82 29.12 -18.97
CA LYS A 301 -35.27 29.02 -19.23
C LYS A 301 -35.86 27.73 -18.66
N ASN A 302 -37.18 27.74 -18.48
CA ASN A 302 -37.97 26.59 -17.98
C ASN A 302 -37.48 26.04 -16.64
N GLY A 303 -36.96 26.90 -15.77
CA GLY A 303 -36.48 26.48 -14.44
C GLY A 303 -35.16 25.70 -14.46
N LEU A 304 -34.41 25.72 -15.58
CA LEU A 304 -33.09 25.09 -15.66
C LEU A 304 -32.19 25.58 -14.51
N SER A 305 -31.73 24.63 -13.69
CA SER A 305 -30.78 24.84 -12.61
C SER A 305 -29.96 23.56 -12.42
N PHE A 306 -28.65 23.69 -12.28
CA PHE A 306 -27.77 22.55 -11.95
C PHE A 306 -26.48 23.01 -11.26
N CYS A 307 -25.85 22.09 -10.52
CA CYS A 307 -24.57 22.33 -9.85
C CYS A 307 -23.89 21.01 -9.50
N TYR A 308 -22.55 21.00 -9.41
CA TYR A 308 -21.74 19.81 -9.12
C TYR A 308 -22.00 18.63 -10.05
N GLN A 309 -22.45 18.92 -11.26
CA GLN A 309 -22.92 17.94 -12.24
C GLN A 309 -21.82 17.05 -12.77
N HIS A 310 -22.20 15.86 -13.25
CA HIS A 310 -21.31 14.90 -13.91
C HIS A 310 -21.88 14.48 -15.27
N ASP A 311 -21.02 13.88 -16.09
CA ASP A 311 -21.40 13.15 -17.31
C ASP A 311 -22.25 13.98 -18.30
N ALA A 312 -21.75 15.15 -18.67
CA ALA A 312 -22.37 15.96 -19.72
C ALA A 312 -22.17 15.29 -21.09
N ARG A 313 -23.28 14.99 -21.78
CA ARG A 313 -23.27 14.29 -23.08
C ARG A 313 -24.11 14.97 -24.16
N ILE A 314 -23.63 14.98 -25.40
CA ILE A 314 -24.28 15.54 -26.59
C ILE A 314 -25.11 14.46 -27.28
N HIS A 315 -26.41 14.71 -27.45
CA HIS A 315 -27.33 13.76 -28.10
C HIS A 315 -27.75 14.18 -29.50
N ALA A 316 -27.81 15.49 -29.74
CA ALA A 316 -28.14 16.05 -31.04
C ALA A 316 -27.58 17.46 -31.17
N GLU A 317 -27.09 17.82 -32.34
CA GLU A 317 -26.55 19.16 -32.60
C GLU A 317 -26.77 19.59 -34.06
N GLY A 318 -26.82 20.91 -34.27
CA GLY A 318 -26.95 21.51 -35.59
C GLY A 318 -27.52 22.93 -35.55
N ASN A 319 -27.16 23.76 -36.53
CA ASN A 319 -27.64 25.14 -36.65
C ASN A 319 -27.47 25.98 -35.37
N GLY A 320 -26.35 25.81 -34.66
CA GLY A 320 -26.06 26.51 -33.41
C GLY A 320 -26.88 26.05 -32.20
N THR A 321 -27.59 24.94 -32.29
CA THR A 321 -28.33 24.31 -31.18
C THR A 321 -27.68 22.97 -30.83
N ALA A 322 -27.64 22.64 -29.53
CA ALA A 322 -27.27 21.30 -29.06
C ALA A 322 -28.21 20.83 -27.94
N LEU A 323 -28.60 19.55 -27.97
CA LEU A 323 -29.29 18.82 -26.91
C LEU A 323 -28.24 18.08 -26.08
N ILE A 324 -28.19 18.40 -24.80
CA ILE A 324 -27.20 17.90 -23.85
C ILE A 324 -27.93 17.24 -22.68
N SER A 325 -27.47 16.06 -22.25
CA SER A 325 -27.83 15.51 -20.94
C SER A 325 -26.75 15.78 -19.91
N LEU A 326 -27.10 15.83 -18.63
CA LEU A 326 -26.15 15.79 -17.53
C LEU A 326 -26.76 15.11 -16.31
N PHE A 327 -25.92 14.48 -15.49
CA PHE A 327 -26.27 14.02 -14.16
C PHE A 327 -26.17 15.19 -13.19
N ASN A 328 -27.31 15.73 -12.77
CA ASN A 328 -27.38 16.88 -11.87
C ASN A 328 -27.33 16.39 -10.42
N ASN A 329 -26.12 16.29 -9.87
CA ASN A 329 -25.95 15.98 -8.46
C ASN A 329 -26.72 16.97 -7.59
N ASP A 330 -26.53 18.28 -7.84
CA ASP A 330 -26.98 19.43 -7.03
C ASP A 330 -26.72 19.28 -5.52
N ASN A 331 -25.71 18.47 -5.22
CA ASN A 331 -25.26 18.12 -3.89
C ASN A 331 -23.73 17.96 -3.92
N SER A 332 -23.09 18.17 -2.78
CA SER A 332 -21.66 18.01 -2.53
C SER A 332 -21.42 17.51 -1.11
N GLY A 333 -20.16 17.27 -0.73
CA GLY A 333 -19.81 16.90 0.64
C GLY A 333 -20.16 17.96 1.70
N ILE A 334 -20.34 19.22 1.28
CA ILE A 334 -20.63 20.37 2.17
C ILE A 334 -22.11 20.77 2.08
N ARG A 335 -22.73 20.62 0.91
CA ARG A 335 -24.14 20.95 0.66
C ARG A 335 -24.88 19.69 0.21
N SER A 336 -25.60 19.03 1.11
CA SER A 336 -26.37 17.82 0.80
C SER A 336 -27.79 17.89 1.38
N GLY A 337 -28.74 17.20 0.74
CA GLY A 337 -30.12 17.09 1.23
C GLY A 337 -31.00 18.30 0.92
N VAL A 338 -30.57 19.16 -0.02
CA VAL A 338 -31.29 20.39 -0.37
C VAL A 338 -32.14 20.19 -1.62
N ASN A 339 -31.52 19.78 -2.72
CA ASN A 339 -32.17 19.54 -4.00
C ASN A 339 -31.98 18.06 -4.36
N GLU A 340 -33.04 17.42 -4.82
CA GLU A 340 -33.00 16.02 -5.23
C GLU A 340 -32.11 15.84 -6.46
N THR A 341 -31.29 14.79 -6.46
CA THR A 341 -30.44 14.45 -7.61
C THR A 341 -31.30 13.99 -8.78
N SER A 342 -31.03 14.56 -9.96
CA SER A 342 -31.81 14.30 -11.17
C SER A 342 -30.95 14.08 -12.40
N GLY A 343 -31.48 13.35 -13.39
CA GLY A 343 -30.94 13.40 -14.75
C GLY A 343 -31.66 14.48 -15.54
N ILE A 344 -30.95 15.40 -16.17
CA ILE A 344 -31.61 16.48 -16.94
C ILE A 344 -31.19 16.48 -18.40
N PHE A 345 -32.13 16.87 -19.24
CA PHE A 345 -31.92 17.17 -20.65
C PHE A 345 -32.16 18.65 -20.89
N LEU A 346 -31.21 19.32 -21.52
CA LEU A 346 -31.28 20.75 -21.82
C LEU A 346 -30.89 21.01 -23.27
N THR A 347 -31.41 22.10 -23.83
CA THR A 347 -30.92 22.61 -25.12
C THR A 347 -30.21 23.93 -24.94
N VAL A 348 -29.06 24.09 -25.56
CA VAL A 348 -28.39 25.39 -25.75
C VAL A 348 -28.65 25.89 -27.17
N ASN A 349 -28.89 27.20 -27.32
CA ASN A 349 -29.03 27.86 -28.62
C ASN A 349 -28.11 29.08 -28.67
N THR A 350 -27.09 29.03 -29.53
CA THR A 350 -26.07 30.09 -29.68
C THR A 350 -26.51 31.25 -30.57
N ALA A 351 -27.64 31.12 -31.28
CA ALA A 351 -28.24 32.23 -32.02
C ALA A 351 -29.08 33.14 -31.10
N THR A 352 -29.76 32.57 -30.11
CA THR A 352 -30.56 33.32 -29.12
C THR A 352 -29.86 33.51 -27.78
N TRP A 353 -28.77 32.77 -27.52
CA TRP A 353 -28.11 32.68 -26.23
C TRP A 353 -29.06 32.26 -25.10
N GLU A 354 -29.89 31.26 -25.38
CA GLU A 354 -30.82 30.67 -24.41
C GLU A 354 -30.47 29.21 -24.12
N ALA A 355 -30.50 28.84 -22.84
CA ALA A 355 -30.37 27.46 -22.38
C ALA A 355 -31.69 27.05 -21.70
N THR A 356 -32.30 25.96 -22.16
CA THR A 356 -33.67 25.59 -21.79
C THR A 356 -33.75 24.16 -21.29
N LEU A 357 -34.29 23.96 -20.08
CA LEU A 357 -34.63 22.63 -19.58
C LEU A 357 -35.72 22.01 -20.46
N LYS A 358 -35.49 20.78 -20.92
CA LYS A 358 -36.43 19.99 -21.72
C LYS A 358 -37.10 18.90 -20.91
N GLN A 359 -36.34 18.18 -20.11
CA GLN A 359 -36.82 17.08 -19.28
C GLN A 359 -35.93 16.96 -18.05
N GLU A 360 -36.55 16.58 -16.95
CA GLU A 360 -35.89 16.24 -15.70
C GLU A 360 -36.43 14.89 -15.24
N LEU A 361 -35.52 13.96 -14.95
CA LEU A 361 -35.79 12.59 -14.56
C LEU A 361 -35.56 12.45 -13.05
N ILE A 362 -36.65 12.22 -12.33
CA ILE A 362 -36.69 12.05 -10.88
C ILE A 362 -37.63 10.89 -10.57
N ASP A 363 -37.28 10.07 -9.58
CA ASP A 363 -38.16 9.03 -9.05
C ASP A 363 -38.84 9.53 -7.76
N PRO A 364 -40.11 9.95 -7.80
CA PRO A 364 -40.79 10.54 -6.65
C PRO A 364 -41.00 9.56 -5.48
N ASN A 365 -40.73 8.26 -5.69
CA ASN A 365 -40.89 7.23 -4.65
C ASN A 365 -39.59 6.92 -3.90
N ASP A 366 -38.44 7.39 -4.38
CA ASP A 366 -37.13 7.11 -3.79
C ASP A 366 -36.17 8.27 -4.06
N THR A 367 -36.26 9.26 -3.18
CA THR A 367 -35.47 10.50 -3.21
C THR A 367 -34.01 10.24 -2.88
N ILE A 368 -33.11 10.69 -3.76
CA ILE A 368 -31.67 10.48 -3.66
C ILE A 368 -30.93 11.83 -3.67
N PHE A 369 -29.88 11.92 -2.86
CA PHE A 369 -29.01 13.10 -2.74
C PHE A 369 -27.54 12.70 -2.95
N ALA A 370 -27.20 12.32 -4.18
CA ALA A 370 -25.86 11.87 -4.54
C ALA A 370 -24.88 13.05 -4.54
N VAL A 371 -23.89 13.00 -3.66
CA VAL A 371 -22.94 14.10 -3.41
C VAL A 371 -21.81 14.20 -4.44
N SER A 372 -21.60 13.15 -5.22
CA SER A 372 -20.57 13.07 -6.27
C SER A 372 -20.83 11.91 -7.22
N GLN A 373 -20.08 11.87 -8.33
CA GLN A 373 -20.08 10.80 -9.33
C GLN A 373 -21.45 10.66 -10.01
N GLY A 374 -21.66 9.60 -10.78
CA GLY A 374 -22.92 9.30 -11.46
C GLY A 374 -22.95 9.69 -12.94
N ASN A 375 -23.98 9.22 -13.65
CA ASN A 375 -24.09 9.36 -15.10
C ASN A 375 -25.54 9.27 -15.59
N VAL A 376 -25.76 9.78 -16.81
CA VAL A 376 -27.03 9.64 -17.55
C VAL A 376 -26.73 8.99 -18.90
N GLN A 377 -27.24 7.78 -19.11
CA GLN A 377 -27.07 7.02 -20.34
C GLN A 377 -28.40 6.94 -21.09
N VAL A 378 -28.47 7.57 -22.27
CA VAL A 378 -29.58 7.37 -23.21
C VAL A 378 -29.36 6.05 -23.95
N LEU A 379 -30.40 5.21 -24.03
CA LEU A 379 -30.34 3.93 -24.74
C LEU A 379 -30.72 4.10 -26.21
N ASN A 380 -29.79 3.75 -27.09
CA ASN A 380 -29.93 3.88 -28.55
C ASN A 380 -30.55 2.63 -29.21
N ASP A 381 -31.45 1.94 -28.52
CA ASP A 381 -32.17 0.74 -28.99
C ASP A 381 -33.56 1.04 -29.60
N GLY A 382 -33.96 2.32 -29.60
CA GLY A 382 -35.25 2.79 -30.08
C GLY A 382 -36.36 2.79 -29.03
N SER A 383 -36.10 2.34 -27.79
CA SER A 383 -37.04 2.41 -26.67
C SER A 383 -37.28 3.85 -26.18
N GLY A 384 -36.28 4.72 -26.33
CA GLY A 384 -36.27 6.05 -25.71
C GLY A 384 -35.99 6.02 -24.20
N HIS A 385 -35.58 4.88 -23.65
CA HIS A 385 -35.27 4.72 -22.24
C HIS A 385 -33.95 5.41 -21.87
N THR A 386 -33.84 5.80 -20.60
CA THR A 386 -32.64 6.41 -20.03
C THR A 386 -32.26 5.68 -18.74
N VAL A 387 -30.99 5.31 -18.60
CA VAL A 387 -30.43 4.73 -17.39
C VAL A 387 -29.66 5.80 -16.60
N ILE A 388 -29.88 5.84 -15.30
CA ILE A 388 -29.19 6.73 -14.37
C ILE A 388 -28.43 5.90 -13.35
N GLY A 389 -27.11 6.12 -13.28
CA GLY A 389 -26.25 5.64 -12.20
C GLY A 389 -26.10 6.72 -11.14
N TYR A 390 -26.41 6.41 -9.88
CA TYR A 390 -26.44 7.42 -8.80
C TYR A 390 -25.10 7.63 -8.06
N GLY A 391 -23.98 7.20 -8.65
CA GLY A 391 -22.64 7.56 -8.20
C GLY A 391 -22.35 7.10 -6.76
N SER A 392 -22.12 8.09 -5.89
CA SER A 392 -22.01 7.98 -4.43
C SER A 392 -23.20 7.28 -3.71
N THR A 393 -24.27 6.95 -4.41
CA THR A 393 -25.37 6.09 -3.94
C THR A 393 -25.43 4.82 -4.81
N PRO A 394 -25.43 3.61 -4.23
CA PRO A 394 -25.23 2.35 -4.95
C PRO A 394 -26.53 1.86 -5.62
N LYS A 395 -27.06 2.69 -6.52
CA LYS A 395 -28.33 2.48 -7.23
C LYS A 395 -28.21 2.76 -8.72
N ILE A 396 -28.83 1.90 -9.51
CA ILE A 396 -29.04 2.04 -10.96
C ILE A 396 -30.54 2.13 -11.18
N LYS A 397 -31.01 3.15 -11.91
CA LYS A 397 -32.43 3.27 -12.28
C LYS A 397 -32.60 3.39 -13.78
N GLU A 398 -33.72 2.89 -14.28
CA GLU A 398 -34.13 3.06 -15.68
C GLU A 398 -35.44 3.82 -15.74
N PHE A 399 -35.49 4.79 -16.63
CA PHE A 399 -36.64 5.63 -16.91
C PHE A 399 -37.12 5.37 -18.33
N ASN A 400 -38.44 5.22 -18.51
CA ASN A 400 -39.04 5.13 -19.84
C ASN A 400 -39.01 6.48 -20.57
N ALA A 401 -39.47 6.51 -21.82
CA ALA A 401 -39.50 7.72 -22.64
C ALA A 401 -40.34 8.85 -22.03
N GLU A 402 -41.36 8.51 -21.25
CA GLU A 402 -42.22 9.46 -20.52
C GLU A 402 -41.56 10.03 -19.26
N GLY A 403 -40.42 9.48 -18.83
CA GLY A 403 -39.67 9.90 -17.65
C GLY A 403 -40.12 9.22 -16.35
N GLU A 404 -40.79 8.08 -16.42
CA GLU A 404 -41.20 7.28 -15.27
C GLU A 404 -40.15 6.22 -14.93
N CYS A 405 -39.80 6.07 -13.65
CA CYS A 405 -38.88 5.03 -13.18
C CYS A 405 -39.54 3.64 -13.30
N VAL A 406 -39.01 2.80 -14.19
CA VAL A 406 -39.51 1.44 -14.49
C VAL A 406 -38.65 0.33 -13.89
N PHE A 407 -37.42 0.65 -13.48
CA PHE A 407 -36.48 -0.30 -12.90
C PHE A 407 -35.56 0.37 -11.87
N THR A 408 -35.24 -0.35 -10.80
CA THR A 408 -34.22 0.02 -9.82
C THR A 408 -33.45 -1.22 -9.39
N ALA A 409 -32.13 -1.17 -9.48
CA ALA A 409 -31.21 -2.13 -8.85
C ALA A 409 -30.36 -1.41 -7.80
N GLN A 410 -30.39 -1.91 -6.56
CA GLN A 410 -29.51 -1.48 -5.48
C GLN A 410 -28.51 -2.60 -5.18
N PHE A 411 -27.23 -2.26 -5.04
CA PHE A 411 -26.12 -3.24 -4.92
C PHE A 411 -25.23 -3.00 -3.70
N GLY A 412 -25.68 -2.16 -2.78
CA GLY A 412 -24.95 -1.80 -1.59
C GLY A 412 -25.78 -0.94 -0.66
N GLU A 413 -25.23 -0.68 0.52
CA GLU A 413 -25.86 0.21 1.48
C GLU A 413 -25.56 1.67 1.14
N ASP A 414 -26.62 2.51 1.15
CA ASP A 414 -26.53 3.94 0.86
C ASP A 414 -25.45 4.62 1.73
N LYS A 415 -24.69 5.54 1.15
CA LYS A 415 -23.59 6.30 1.79
C LYS A 415 -22.34 5.49 2.17
N ILE A 416 -22.38 4.16 2.09
CA ILE A 416 -21.26 3.28 2.47
C ILE A 416 -20.61 2.67 1.23
N VAL A 417 -21.45 2.19 0.31
CA VAL A 417 -21.04 1.63 -0.98
C VAL A 417 -21.33 2.65 -2.08
N GLN A 418 -20.46 2.72 -3.08
CA GLN A 418 -20.63 3.59 -4.23
C GLN A 418 -20.12 2.90 -5.51
N SER A 419 -20.52 3.44 -6.65
CA SER A 419 -19.99 3.10 -7.98
C SER A 419 -19.76 4.40 -8.74
N TYR A 420 -18.63 4.52 -9.43
CA TYR A 420 -18.31 5.75 -10.14
C TYR A 420 -19.33 6.09 -11.25
N ARG A 421 -19.64 5.12 -12.13
CA ARG A 421 -20.68 5.21 -13.16
C ARG A 421 -21.32 3.85 -13.38
N ASN A 422 -22.60 3.84 -13.71
CA ASN A 422 -23.38 2.63 -13.92
C ASN A 422 -24.09 2.66 -15.27
N HIS A 423 -24.08 1.56 -16.00
CA HIS A 423 -24.60 1.51 -17.36
C HIS A 423 -25.44 0.25 -17.62
N ARG A 424 -26.19 0.27 -18.72
CA ARG A 424 -26.81 -0.89 -19.35
C ARG A 424 -26.24 -1.08 -20.75
N TYR A 425 -25.75 -2.27 -21.07
CA TYR A 425 -25.30 -2.60 -22.42
C TYR A 425 -25.70 -4.03 -22.82
N PRO A 426 -26.00 -4.28 -24.10
CA PRO A 426 -25.89 -5.63 -24.64
C PRO A 426 -24.41 -6.04 -24.64
N TRP A 427 -24.12 -7.28 -24.25
CA TRP A 427 -22.75 -7.79 -24.25
C TRP A 427 -22.71 -9.26 -24.58
N VAL A 428 -21.81 -9.62 -25.50
CA VAL A 428 -21.52 -11.01 -25.85
C VAL A 428 -20.10 -11.31 -25.40
N GLY A 429 -19.96 -11.99 -24.26
CA GLY A 429 -18.69 -12.45 -23.71
C GLY A 429 -18.35 -13.88 -24.16
N LYS A 430 -17.10 -14.05 -24.61
CA LYS A 430 -16.50 -15.27 -25.17
C LYS A 430 -15.18 -15.59 -24.45
N PRO A 431 -15.21 -15.88 -23.14
CA PRO A 431 -14.02 -15.97 -22.30
C PRO A 431 -12.97 -16.93 -22.87
N TYR A 432 -11.72 -16.48 -22.89
CA TYR A 432 -10.60 -17.28 -23.42
C TYR A 432 -10.23 -18.47 -22.54
N TYR A 433 -10.68 -18.48 -21.28
CA TYR A 433 -10.43 -19.50 -20.28
C TYR A 433 -11.56 -20.53 -20.21
N ALA A 434 -11.24 -21.72 -19.68
CA ALA A 434 -12.18 -22.82 -19.56
C ALA A 434 -13.24 -22.59 -18.45
N PRO A 435 -14.43 -23.21 -18.57
CA PRO A 435 -15.42 -23.21 -17.50
C PRO A 435 -14.91 -23.90 -16.23
N LYS A 436 -15.44 -23.48 -15.07
CA LYS A 436 -15.12 -24.08 -13.77
C LYS A 436 -16.21 -25.04 -13.32
N ALA A 437 -15.81 -26.12 -12.65
CA ALA A 437 -16.75 -27.06 -12.04
C ALA A 437 -16.28 -27.57 -10.67
N PHE A 438 -17.25 -27.86 -9.80
CA PHE A 438 -17.05 -28.52 -8.52
C PHE A 438 -17.98 -29.71 -8.42
N ALA A 439 -17.48 -30.89 -8.02
CA ALA A 439 -18.27 -32.10 -7.90
C ALA A 439 -18.13 -32.72 -6.51
N CYS A 440 -19.26 -33.13 -5.93
CA CYS A 440 -19.31 -33.74 -4.61
C CYS A 440 -20.31 -34.90 -4.56
N ASP A 441 -20.07 -35.84 -3.65
CA ASP A 441 -21.02 -36.92 -3.38
C ASP A 441 -22.22 -36.46 -2.56
N ALA A 442 -23.41 -36.89 -2.98
CA ALA A 442 -24.68 -36.64 -2.32
C ALA A 442 -25.43 -37.98 -2.12
N GLY A 443 -24.83 -38.89 -1.36
CA GLY A 443 -25.37 -40.22 -1.10
C GLY A 443 -25.12 -41.20 -2.25
N ASN A 444 -26.18 -41.64 -2.94
CA ASN A 444 -26.07 -42.54 -4.11
C ASN A 444 -25.96 -41.79 -5.45
N GLN A 445 -25.69 -40.48 -5.39
CA GLN A 445 -25.67 -39.57 -6.53
C GLN A 445 -24.43 -38.68 -6.42
N THR A 446 -23.93 -38.25 -7.57
CA THR A 446 -22.92 -37.19 -7.66
C THR A 446 -23.61 -35.91 -8.11
N GLU A 447 -23.32 -34.82 -7.40
CA GLU A 447 -23.72 -33.46 -7.77
C GLU A 447 -22.54 -32.74 -8.40
N VAL A 448 -22.79 -32.00 -9.48
CA VAL A 448 -21.78 -31.20 -10.18
C VAL A 448 -22.32 -29.79 -10.33
N TYR A 449 -21.57 -28.81 -9.85
CA TYR A 449 -21.81 -27.38 -9.94
C TYR A 449 -20.90 -26.81 -11.00
N MET A 450 -21.41 -26.00 -11.93
CA MET A 450 -20.68 -25.52 -13.11
C MET A 450 -20.91 -24.03 -13.32
N SER A 451 -19.86 -23.26 -13.54
CA SER A 451 -19.90 -21.83 -13.89
C SER A 451 -18.94 -21.51 -15.03
N TRP A 452 -19.17 -20.40 -15.71
CA TRP A 452 -18.22 -19.88 -16.69
C TRP A 452 -18.24 -18.36 -16.68
N ASN A 453 -17.32 -17.77 -15.93
CA ASN A 453 -17.21 -16.31 -15.76
C ASN A 453 -17.14 -15.61 -17.13
N GLY A 454 -18.14 -14.78 -17.43
CA GLY A 454 -18.24 -14.02 -18.68
C GLY A 454 -18.81 -14.75 -19.90
N ALA A 455 -19.13 -16.04 -19.84
CA ALA A 455 -19.70 -16.73 -21.00
C ALA A 455 -21.21 -16.46 -21.14
N THR A 456 -21.55 -15.56 -22.05
CA THR A 456 -22.95 -15.12 -22.26
C THR A 456 -23.77 -16.05 -23.17
N GLU A 457 -23.11 -16.74 -24.12
CA GLU A 457 -23.81 -17.58 -25.12
C GLU A 457 -23.95 -19.05 -24.69
N ASN A 458 -23.42 -19.43 -23.53
CA ASN A 458 -23.56 -20.78 -22.99
C ASN A 458 -25.02 -21.04 -22.60
N ASN A 459 -25.64 -22.06 -23.19
CA ASN A 459 -27.03 -22.42 -22.90
C ASN A 459 -27.18 -23.83 -22.31
N LYS A 460 -26.17 -24.69 -22.43
CA LYS A 460 -26.27 -26.09 -22.02
C LYS A 460 -24.95 -26.63 -21.48
N TRP A 461 -25.05 -27.45 -20.44
CA TRP A 461 -23.96 -28.21 -19.86
C TRP A 461 -24.12 -29.70 -20.12
N THR A 462 -23.02 -30.38 -20.41
CA THR A 462 -22.95 -31.85 -20.49
C THR A 462 -21.86 -32.34 -19.54
N VAL A 463 -22.23 -33.27 -18.67
CA VAL A 463 -21.37 -33.82 -17.62
C VAL A 463 -20.92 -35.22 -18.04
N PHE A 464 -19.61 -35.41 -18.09
CA PHE A 464 -18.96 -36.70 -18.30
C PHE A 464 -18.32 -37.14 -16.98
N ALA A 465 -18.45 -38.42 -16.66
CA ALA A 465 -17.85 -38.96 -15.44
C ALA A 465 -17.35 -40.40 -15.62
N GLY A 466 -16.33 -40.77 -14.84
CA GLY A 466 -15.68 -42.08 -14.92
C GLY A 466 -14.78 -42.38 -13.72
N ALA A 467 -14.18 -43.57 -13.74
CA ALA A 467 -13.23 -44.03 -12.73
C ALA A 467 -11.79 -43.56 -12.99
N SER A 468 -11.50 -43.06 -14.19
CA SER A 468 -10.20 -42.50 -14.59
C SER A 468 -10.38 -41.43 -15.65
N GLU A 469 -9.39 -40.55 -15.81
CA GLU A 469 -9.42 -39.44 -16.78
C GLU A 469 -9.62 -39.91 -18.24
N ASP A 470 -9.07 -41.07 -18.60
CA ASP A 470 -9.19 -41.64 -19.95
C ASP A 470 -10.49 -42.42 -20.22
N ALA A 471 -11.36 -42.59 -19.21
CA ALA A 471 -12.53 -43.46 -19.27
C ALA A 471 -13.82 -42.74 -18.85
N LEU A 472 -13.98 -41.49 -19.29
CA LEU A 472 -15.18 -40.70 -19.02
C LEU A 472 -16.31 -41.05 -19.99
N THR A 473 -17.52 -41.16 -19.45
CA THR A 473 -18.75 -41.37 -20.24
C THR A 473 -19.74 -40.27 -19.91
N GLU A 474 -20.52 -39.83 -20.89
CA GLU A 474 -21.61 -38.90 -20.66
C GLU A 474 -22.59 -39.47 -19.62
N LYS A 475 -22.89 -38.68 -18.60
CA LYS A 475 -23.82 -39.05 -17.53
C LYS A 475 -25.13 -38.29 -17.60
N THR A 476 -25.07 -37.01 -17.92
CA THR A 476 -26.24 -36.14 -17.99
C THR A 476 -25.94 -34.87 -18.77
N SER A 477 -26.98 -34.25 -19.30
CA SER A 477 -26.94 -32.88 -19.80
C SER A 477 -28.07 -32.07 -19.19
N VAL A 478 -27.80 -30.82 -18.85
CA VAL A 478 -28.77 -29.89 -18.28
C VAL A 478 -28.69 -28.54 -18.99
N GLU A 479 -29.82 -27.86 -19.11
CA GLU A 479 -29.85 -26.46 -19.57
C GLU A 479 -29.23 -25.56 -18.48
N LYS A 480 -28.60 -24.45 -18.88
CA LYS A 480 -28.07 -23.44 -17.95
C LYS A 480 -29.23 -22.81 -17.18
N THR A 481 -29.14 -22.80 -15.86
CA THR A 481 -30.20 -22.26 -14.98
C THR A 481 -29.85 -20.93 -14.32
N GLY A 482 -28.60 -20.47 -14.47
CA GLY A 482 -28.09 -19.24 -13.88
C GLY A 482 -26.59 -19.08 -14.10
N PHE A 483 -25.89 -18.30 -13.28
CA PHE A 483 -24.41 -18.26 -13.31
C PHE A 483 -23.82 -19.63 -12.98
N GLU A 484 -24.20 -20.21 -11.84
CA GLU A 484 -23.86 -21.56 -11.44
C GLU A 484 -25.04 -22.49 -11.73
N THR A 485 -24.78 -23.55 -12.52
CA THR A 485 -25.75 -24.58 -12.84
C THR A 485 -25.40 -25.86 -12.09
N LYS A 486 -26.42 -26.49 -11.47
CA LYS A 486 -26.27 -27.78 -10.79
C LYS A 486 -26.81 -28.90 -11.67
N ALA A 487 -26.01 -29.94 -11.87
CA ALA A 487 -26.42 -31.22 -12.44
C ALA A 487 -26.28 -32.35 -11.41
N THR A 488 -27.06 -33.41 -11.59
CA THR A 488 -27.01 -34.60 -10.73
C THR A 488 -27.16 -35.86 -11.56
N PHE A 489 -26.38 -36.90 -11.25
CA PHE A 489 -26.52 -38.23 -11.85
C PHE A 489 -26.35 -39.33 -10.80
N SER A 490 -26.83 -40.54 -11.11
CA SER A 490 -26.78 -41.67 -10.19
C SER A 490 -25.44 -42.42 -10.26
N GLY A 491 -24.94 -42.84 -9.09
CA GLY A 491 -23.65 -43.49 -8.91
C GLY A 491 -22.54 -42.51 -8.54
N SER A 492 -21.50 -43.02 -7.86
CA SER A 492 -20.29 -42.24 -7.58
C SER A 492 -19.32 -42.31 -8.77
N ALA A 493 -18.64 -41.20 -9.02
CA ALA A 493 -17.53 -41.15 -9.96
C ALA A 493 -16.25 -40.73 -9.21
N GLN A 494 -15.08 -40.94 -9.81
CA GLN A 494 -13.83 -40.40 -9.29
C GLN A 494 -13.41 -39.13 -10.03
N PHE A 495 -13.77 -39.03 -11.31
CA PHE A 495 -13.43 -37.91 -12.17
C PHE A 495 -14.68 -37.39 -12.90
N VAL A 496 -14.74 -36.07 -13.06
CA VAL A 496 -15.76 -35.36 -13.82
C VAL A 496 -15.10 -34.42 -14.82
N ARG A 497 -15.67 -34.35 -16.02
CA ARG A 497 -15.40 -33.34 -17.04
C ARG A 497 -16.72 -32.71 -17.46
N VAL A 498 -16.70 -31.40 -17.70
CA VAL A 498 -17.89 -30.68 -18.17
C VAL A 498 -17.63 -30.07 -19.54
N GLU A 499 -18.67 -30.06 -20.36
CA GLU A 499 -18.67 -29.43 -21.67
C GLU A 499 -19.83 -28.46 -21.72
N SER A 500 -19.57 -27.26 -22.23
CA SER A 500 -20.58 -26.25 -22.53
C SER A 500 -20.96 -26.30 -24.00
N ALA A 501 -22.19 -25.92 -24.30
CA ALA A 501 -22.67 -25.72 -25.66
C ALA A 501 -23.39 -24.38 -25.77
N GLY A 502 -23.26 -23.75 -26.93
CA GLY A 502 -23.86 -22.46 -27.25
C GLY A 502 -23.31 -21.88 -28.55
N GLU A 503 -23.89 -20.77 -28.99
CA GLU A 503 -23.42 -20.03 -30.16
C GLU A 503 -22.05 -19.40 -29.84
N GLY A 504 -21.11 -19.35 -30.79
CA GLY A 504 -19.80 -18.73 -30.58
C GLY A 504 -18.83 -19.41 -29.59
N ILE A 505 -19.22 -20.50 -28.94
CA ILE A 505 -18.36 -21.31 -28.05
C ILE A 505 -17.57 -22.33 -28.88
N GLU A 506 -16.24 -22.22 -28.90
CA GLU A 506 -15.39 -23.31 -29.39
C GLU A 506 -15.50 -24.50 -28.42
N THR A 507 -15.95 -25.65 -28.93
CA THR A 507 -16.30 -26.88 -28.19
C THR A 507 -15.11 -27.60 -27.54
N GLY A 508 -14.01 -26.91 -27.23
CA GLY A 508 -12.73 -27.52 -26.83
C GLY A 508 -12.15 -27.11 -25.47
N ASN A 509 -12.77 -26.19 -24.73
CA ASN A 509 -12.25 -25.78 -23.43
C ASN A 509 -12.84 -26.66 -22.31
N HIS A 510 -12.07 -27.65 -21.86
CA HIS A 510 -12.49 -28.62 -20.85
C HIS A 510 -11.52 -28.61 -19.66
N GLU A 511 -12.06 -28.65 -18.44
CA GLU A 511 -11.29 -28.84 -17.21
C GLU A 511 -11.76 -30.12 -16.50
N LEU A 512 -10.82 -30.89 -15.97
CA LEU A 512 -11.01 -32.23 -15.41
C LEU A 512 -10.86 -32.16 -13.89
N TYR A 513 -11.85 -32.65 -13.14
CA TYR A 513 -11.91 -32.52 -11.68
C TYR A 513 -12.03 -33.88 -11.01
N ALA A 514 -11.27 -34.07 -9.91
CA ALA A 514 -11.46 -35.20 -9.00
C ALA A 514 -12.62 -34.91 -8.04
N ILE A 515 -13.46 -35.91 -7.75
CA ILE A 515 -14.62 -35.77 -6.85
C ILE A 515 -14.16 -35.77 -5.39
N ASP A 516 -14.64 -34.77 -4.64
CA ASP A 516 -14.42 -34.67 -3.19
C ASP A 516 -15.46 -35.52 -2.44
N MET A 517 -15.01 -36.59 -1.77
CA MET A 517 -15.88 -37.50 -1.00
C MET A 517 -16.14 -36.94 0.40
N ALA A 518 -17.06 -35.97 0.51
CA ALA A 518 -17.49 -35.44 1.79
C ALA A 518 -18.52 -36.37 2.48
N THR A 519 -18.13 -36.99 3.61
CA THR A 519 -19.06 -37.76 4.46
C THR A 519 -20.13 -36.86 5.08
N HIS A 520 -21.38 -37.06 4.66
CA HIS A 520 -22.56 -36.48 5.28
C HIS A 520 -22.77 -36.98 6.73
N HIS A 521 -22.79 -36.07 7.70
CA HIS A 521 -23.61 -36.21 8.90
C HIS A 521 -24.22 -34.87 9.32
N LEU A 522 -25.43 -34.59 8.80
CA LEU A 522 -26.41 -33.74 9.46
C LEU A 522 -27.17 -34.61 10.47
N ALA A 523 -27.13 -34.27 11.76
CA ALA A 523 -28.00 -34.86 12.77
C ALA A 523 -28.77 -33.77 13.51
N THR A 524 -30.09 -33.75 13.29
CA THR A 524 -31.08 -33.07 14.12
C THR A 524 -31.07 -33.60 15.55
N ARG A 525 -30.96 -32.74 16.57
CA ARG A 525 -31.49 -32.99 17.92
C ARG A 525 -32.08 -31.75 18.57
N SER A 526 -33.28 -31.96 19.13
CA SER A 526 -34.09 -31.08 19.97
C SER A 526 -33.40 -30.67 21.27
N HIS A 527 -33.70 -29.46 21.73
CA HIS A 527 -33.32 -28.88 23.02
C HIS A 527 -33.47 -29.81 24.24
N GLN A 528 -32.37 -29.97 25.00
CA GLN A 528 -32.30 -29.61 26.42
C GLN A 528 -30.84 -29.65 26.92
N GLY A 529 -30.30 -28.47 27.30
CA GLY A 529 -29.24 -28.30 28.30
C GLY A 529 -27.78 -28.18 27.84
N GLY A 530 -27.21 -26.98 28.01
CA GLY A 530 -25.78 -26.74 28.34
C GLY A 530 -24.82 -26.43 27.18
N VAL A 531 -24.37 -25.18 27.09
CA VAL A 531 -23.46 -24.62 26.07
C VAL A 531 -22.05 -24.43 26.66
N SER A 532 -21.01 -24.87 25.96
CA SER A 532 -19.82 -24.06 25.58
C SER A 532 -18.86 -24.86 24.69
N ASP A 533 -18.56 -24.28 23.53
CA ASP A 533 -17.69 -24.77 22.45
C ASP A 533 -16.20 -24.80 22.80
N GLY A 534 -15.47 -25.64 22.05
CA GLY A 534 -14.06 -25.46 21.73
C GLY A 534 -13.09 -26.45 22.37
N ASP A 535 -12.50 -27.29 21.50
CA ASP A 535 -11.16 -27.91 21.59
C ASP A 535 -10.96 -29.32 22.27
N TRP A 536 -10.56 -30.28 21.40
CA TRP A 536 -9.73 -31.51 21.54
C TRP A 536 -10.23 -32.83 22.20
N VAL A 537 -9.65 -33.96 21.71
CA VAL A 537 -8.94 -35.10 22.39
C VAL A 537 -9.00 -36.38 21.50
N ASP A 538 -8.09 -37.36 21.44
CA ASP A 538 -6.62 -37.58 21.54
C ASP A 538 -6.37 -39.12 21.38
N VAL A 539 -5.22 -39.43 20.80
CA VAL A 539 -4.46 -40.63 20.39
C VAL A 539 -4.61 -41.98 21.15
N SER A 540 -4.68 -43.09 20.41
CA SER A 540 -3.78 -44.27 20.56
C SER A 540 -4.11 -45.44 19.60
N ASP A 541 -3.08 -45.91 18.89
CA ASP A 541 -2.99 -47.15 18.06
C ASP A 541 -3.95 -47.30 16.85
N GLY A 542 -3.51 -47.57 15.62
CA GLY A 542 -2.23 -48.10 15.18
C GLY A 542 -2.01 -47.89 13.69
N ARG A 543 -0.72 -47.76 13.38
CA ARG A 543 -0.11 -47.66 12.06
C ARG A 543 -0.63 -48.74 11.11
N ALA A 544 -1.02 -48.35 9.89
CA ALA A 544 -0.41 -48.81 8.65
C ALA A 544 -1.31 -48.46 7.45
N GLN A 545 -0.64 -47.91 6.41
CA GLN A 545 -1.09 -47.85 5.02
C GLN A 545 -2.32 -46.98 4.76
N HIS A 546 -2.08 -45.80 4.20
CA HIS A 546 -2.45 -45.54 2.80
C HIS A 546 -1.73 -44.29 2.31
N ALA A 547 -0.70 -44.52 1.48
CA ALA A 547 -0.11 -43.49 0.65
C ALA A 547 -1.13 -43.16 -0.45
N ALA A 548 -1.82 -42.03 -0.31
CA ALA A 548 -2.58 -41.37 -1.36
C ALA A 548 -1.87 -40.07 -1.70
N THR A 549 -1.66 -39.84 -2.99
CA THR A 549 -1.07 -38.66 -3.61
C THR A 549 -1.78 -37.39 -3.16
N THR A 550 -1.24 -36.77 -2.11
CA THR A 550 -1.51 -35.41 -1.68
C THR A 550 -0.89 -34.44 -2.69
N ILE A 551 -1.67 -33.48 -3.19
CA ILE A 551 -1.10 -32.28 -3.81
C ILE A 551 -0.39 -31.55 -2.68
N SER A 552 0.94 -31.72 -2.58
CA SER A 552 1.77 -31.07 -1.59
C SER A 552 1.98 -29.61 -2.00
N GLU A 553 1.61 -28.69 -1.12
CA GLU A 553 1.99 -27.28 -1.19
C GLU A 553 3.49 -27.13 -1.51
N SER A 554 3.83 -26.27 -2.48
CA SER A 554 5.23 -25.95 -2.80
C SER A 554 5.84 -25.02 -1.74
N MET A 555 7.17 -24.97 -1.64
CA MET A 555 7.82 -24.09 -0.65
C MET A 555 7.49 -22.59 -0.85
N PRO A 556 7.46 -22.04 -2.08
CA PRO A 556 7.03 -20.65 -2.30
C PRO A 556 5.58 -20.39 -1.85
N GLU A 557 4.64 -21.29 -2.15
CA GLU A 557 3.24 -21.17 -1.70
C GLU A 557 3.15 -21.20 -0.17
N ARG A 558 3.89 -22.11 0.47
CA ARG A 558 3.97 -22.20 1.93
C ARG A 558 4.50 -20.93 2.56
N ILE A 559 5.54 -20.32 1.97
CA ILE A 559 6.10 -19.05 2.46
C ILE A 559 5.07 -17.92 2.32
N ILE A 560 4.37 -17.83 1.19
CA ILE A 560 3.32 -16.82 0.97
C ILE A 560 2.16 -17.00 1.96
N ARG A 561 1.72 -18.24 2.18
CA ARG A 561 0.68 -18.57 3.17
C ARG A 561 1.12 -18.17 4.57
N VAL A 562 2.29 -18.63 5.04
CA VAL A 562 2.79 -18.31 6.38
C VAL A 562 2.92 -16.80 6.60
N THR A 563 3.42 -16.08 5.59
CA THR A 563 3.51 -14.61 5.60
C THR A 563 2.14 -13.96 5.81
N THR A 564 1.13 -14.45 5.10
CA THR A 564 -0.22 -13.88 5.10
C THR A 564 -0.95 -14.19 6.41
N ASP A 565 -0.86 -15.43 6.87
CA ASP A 565 -1.46 -15.92 8.11
C ASP A 565 -0.85 -15.22 9.32
N GLU A 566 0.48 -15.09 9.39
CA GLU A 566 1.15 -14.37 10.47
C GLU A 566 0.75 -12.89 10.50
N LYS A 567 0.64 -12.23 9.33
CA LYS A 567 0.19 -10.84 9.24
C LYS A 567 -1.23 -10.67 9.78
N ASN A 568 -2.14 -11.58 9.44
CA ASN A 568 -3.51 -11.58 9.95
C ASN A 568 -3.56 -11.85 11.46
N LEU A 569 -2.79 -12.83 11.95
CA LEU A 569 -2.71 -13.13 13.38
C LEU A 569 -2.16 -11.94 14.17
N ASN A 570 -1.09 -11.29 13.71
CA ASN A 570 -0.54 -10.12 14.39
C ASN A 570 -1.48 -8.90 14.34
N LYS A 571 -2.26 -8.74 13.26
CA LYS A 571 -3.26 -7.67 13.16
C LYS A 571 -4.43 -7.88 14.12
N PHE A 572 -4.90 -9.11 14.26
CA PHE A 572 -5.98 -9.46 15.18
C PHE A 572 -5.50 -9.45 16.64
N TYR A 573 -4.42 -10.19 16.95
CA TYR A 573 -3.79 -10.22 18.26
C TYR A 573 -2.74 -9.11 18.38
N ASN A 574 -3.22 -7.86 18.39
CA ASN A 574 -2.35 -6.67 18.33
C ASN A 574 -1.80 -6.20 19.69
N ILE A 575 -2.26 -6.76 20.81
CA ILE A 575 -1.77 -6.43 22.17
C ILE A 575 -0.51 -7.26 22.46
N LYS A 576 0.67 -6.67 22.25
CA LYS A 576 1.97 -7.39 22.26
C LYS A 576 2.25 -8.18 23.55
N PHE A 577 1.90 -7.61 24.69
CA PHE A 577 2.13 -8.14 26.04
C PHE A 577 0.94 -8.96 26.59
N SER A 578 0.00 -9.37 25.72
CA SER A 578 -1.09 -10.28 26.08
C SER A 578 -0.61 -11.74 26.10
N ALA A 579 -1.01 -12.48 27.14
CA ALA A 579 -0.85 -13.92 27.20
C ALA A 579 -1.63 -14.64 26.08
N THR A 580 -2.84 -14.15 25.74
CA THR A 580 -3.69 -14.71 24.67
C THR A 580 -2.95 -14.66 23.33
N ARG A 581 -2.35 -13.50 23.01
CA ARG A 581 -1.50 -13.33 21.83
C ARG A 581 -0.31 -14.29 21.86
N SER A 582 0.44 -14.28 22.96
CA SER A 582 1.67 -15.07 23.11
C SER A 582 1.38 -16.55 22.88
N HIS A 583 0.34 -17.12 23.50
CA HIS A 583 -0.01 -18.52 23.33
C HIS A 583 -0.51 -18.85 21.93
N ARG A 584 -1.30 -17.98 21.29
CA ARG A 584 -1.81 -18.25 19.94
C ARG A 584 -0.69 -18.28 18.90
N LEU A 585 0.26 -17.34 18.99
CA LEU A 585 1.42 -17.28 18.09
C LEU A 585 2.42 -18.39 18.39
N GLU A 586 2.66 -18.72 19.66
CA GLU A 586 3.48 -19.88 20.05
C GLU A 586 2.91 -21.17 19.46
N ARG A 587 1.59 -21.39 19.55
CA ARG A 587 0.93 -22.53 18.93
C ARG A 587 1.13 -22.53 17.41
N TYR A 588 0.85 -21.40 16.75
CA TYR A 588 1.00 -21.26 15.30
C TYR A 588 2.42 -21.59 14.82
N TYR A 589 3.45 -21.01 15.44
CA TYR A 589 4.83 -21.26 15.02
C TYR A 589 5.26 -22.71 15.24
N ASN A 590 4.81 -23.36 16.32
CA ASN A 590 5.09 -24.78 16.55
C ASN A 590 4.36 -25.66 15.51
N GLU A 591 3.08 -25.40 15.24
CA GLU A 591 2.29 -26.11 14.22
C GLU A 591 2.93 -25.99 12.82
N GLU A 592 3.36 -24.80 12.41
CA GLU A 592 4.03 -24.59 11.13
C GLU A 592 5.43 -25.22 11.09
N LEU A 593 6.17 -25.22 12.21
CA LEU A 593 7.45 -25.93 12.28
C LEU A 593 7.25 -27.45 12.15
N ASP A 594 6.30 -28.04 12.88
CA ASP A 594 6.01 -29.46 12.81
C ASP A 594 5.59 -29.86 11.38
N SER A 595 4.66 -29.11 10.79
CA SER A 595 4.24 -29.28 9.39
C SER A 595 5.39 -29.10 8.38
N LEU A 596 6.36 -28.23 8.67
CA LEU A 596 7.55 -28.06 7.86
C LEU A 596 8.42 -29.32 7.90
N PHE A 597 8.69 -29.89 9.08
CA PHE A 597 9.52 -31.09 9.21
C PHE A 597 8.87 -32.38 8.71
N GLU A 598 7.55 -32.42 8.54
CA GLU A 598 6.85 -33.53 7.88
C GLU A 598 7.02 -33.53 6.35
N ALA A 599 7.45 -32.41 5.77
CA ALA A 599 7.56 -32.25 4.33
C ALA A 599 8.73 -33.07 3.74
N PRO A 600 8.64 -33.52 2.48
CA PRO A 600 9.60 -34.47 1.89
C PRO A 600 10.92 -33.79 1.46
N PHE A 601 11.72 -33.31 2.42
CA PHE A 601 12.94 -32.52 2.20
C PHE A 601 13.89 -33.12 1.17
N ASP A 602 14.10 -34.44 1.18
CA ASP A 602 15.02 -35.11 0.25
C ASP A 602 14.57 -35.02 -1.22
N ARG A 603 13.28 -34.80 -1.47
CA ARG A 603 12.70 -34.67 -2.81
C ARG A 603 12.74 -33.24 -3.35
N TYR A 604 13.05 -32.26 -2.49
CA TYR A 604 13.09 -30.86 -2.89
C TYR A 604 14.26 -30.54 -3.80
N SER A 605 14.03 -29.56 -4.69
CA SER A 605 15.09 -28.92 -5.45
C SER A 605 16.07 -28.22 -4.50
N GLN A 606 17.25 -27.85 -4.99
CA GLN A 606 18.20 -27.10 -4.16
C GLN A 606 17.61 -25.77 -3.67
N GLU A 607 16.80 -25.11 -4.50
CA GLU A 607 16.10 -23.87 -4.12
C GLU A 607 15.06 -24.12 -3.03
N ASP A 608 14.23 -25.15 -3.18
CA ASP A 608 13.21 -25.49 -2.19
C ASP A 608 13.83 -25.94 -0.86
N LYS A 609 14.99 -26.59 -0.89
CA LYS A 609 15.77 -26.92 0.33
C LYS A 609 16.27 -25.67 1.04
N VAL A 610 16.67 -24.65 0.29
CA VAL A 610 17.06 -23.35 0.86
C VAL A 610 15.82 -22.66 1.43
N ASP A 611 14.73 -22.61 0.69
CA ASP A 611 13.45 -22.00 1.13
C ASP A 611 12.88 -22.68 2.38
N PHE A 612 13.02 -24.00 2.49
CA PHE A 612 12.74 -24.75 3.71
C PHE A 612 13.56 -24.24 4.89
N LEU A 613 14.88 -24.11 4.74
CA LEU A 613 15.77 -23.68 5.82
C LEU A 613 15.53 -22.23 6.20
N LEU A 614 15.19 -21.37 5.23
CA LEU A 614 14.78 -19.99 5.47
C LEU A 614 13.52 -19.92 6.33
N LEU A 615 12.46 -20.63 5.94
CA LEU A 615 11.21 -20.66 6.70
C LEU A 615 11.41 -21.26 8.10
N ARG A 616 12.18 -22.35 8.21
CA ARG A 616 12.55 -22.96 9.49
C ARG A 616 13.24 -21.96 10.42
N ASN A 617 14.26 -21.26 9.92
CA ASN A 617 15.03 -20.29 10.71
C ASN A 617 14.15 -19.12 11.16
N TYR A 618 13.31 -18.62 10.25
CA TYR A 618 12.36 -17.55 10.52
C TYR A 618 11.37 -17.93 11.64
N LEU A 619 10.70 -19.07 11.51
CA LEU A 619 9.76 -19.56 12.52
C LEU A 619 10.43 -19.80 13.88
N ARG A 620 11.62 -20.43 13.90
CA ARG A 620 12.39 -20.65 15.13
C ARG A 620 12.80 -19.33 15.80
N ARG A 621 13.25 -18.34 15.02
CA ARG A 621 13.62 -17.02 15.53
C ARG A 621 12.40 -16.34 16.14
N ASN A 622 11.28 -16.26 15.42
CA ASN A 622 10.05 -15.62 15.90
C ASN A 622 9.51 -16.28 17.16
N LEU A 623 9.52 -17.62 17.22
CA LEU A 623 9.15 -18.35 18.42
C LEU A 623 10.06 -17.99 19.60
N ARG A 624 11.38 -17.98 19.42
CA ARG A 624 12.33 -17.67 20.51
C ARG A 624 12.22 -16.22 20.97
N VAL A 625 12.05 -15.27 20.05
CA VAL A 625 11.79 -13.85 20.38
C VAL A 625 10.51 -13.72 21.20
N LEU A 626 9.43 -14.38 20.77
CA LEU A 626 8.14 -14.38 21.48
C LEU A 626 8.28 -14.91 22.92
N LEU A 627 9.05 -15.98 23.11
CA LEU A 627 9.32 -16.57 24.42
C LEU A 627 10.16 -15.63 25.31
N LEU A 628 11.20 -15.00 24.75
CA LEU A 628 12.02 -14.02 25.46
C LEU A 628 11.22 -12.78 25.86
N ASP A 629 10.34 -12.29 24.99
CA ASP A 629 9.45 -11.17 25.30
C ASP A 629 8.47 -11.54 26.43
N ARG A 630 7.92 -12.76 26.42
CA ARG A 630 7.09 -13.27 27.52
C ARG A 630 7.85 -13.28 28.86
N GLU A 631 9.10 -13.77 28.88
CA GLU A 631 9.94 -13.73 30.09
C GLU A 631 10.21 -12.31 30.57
N ARG A 632 10.44 -11.37 29.65
CA ARG A 632 10.64 -9.94 29.97
C ARG A 632 9.37 -9.29 30.50
N ASP A 633 8.21 -9.62 29.95
CA ASP A 633 6.91 -9.11 30.42
C ASP A 633 6.61 -9.56 31.86
N GLU A 634 7.05 -10.76 32.27
CA GLU A 634 6.97 -11.21 33.66
C GLU A 634 7.76 -10.30 34.62
N LEU A 635 8.91 -9.77 34.19
CA LEU A 635 9.73 -8.85 34.99
C LEU A 635 9.05 -7.48 35.21
N VAL A 636 8.10 -7.12 34.35
CA VAL A 636 7.37 -5.84 34.41
C VAL A 636 6.14 -5.91 35.33
N LYS A 637 5.59 -7.11 35.59
CA LYS A 637 4.39 -7.30 36.43
C LYS A 637 4.44 -6.59 37.80
N PRO A 638 5.56 -6.54 38.54
CA PRO A 638 5.63 -5.78 39.79
C PRO A 638 5.41 -4.27 39.63
N VAL A 639 5.72 -3.72 38.46
CA VAL A 639 5.54 -2.30 38.11
C VAL A 639 4.13 -2.05 37.55
N LEU A 640 3.53 -3.03 36.87
CA LEU A 640 2.20 -2.93 36.25
C LEU A 640 1.19 -3.97 36.78
N PRO A 641 0.94 -4.07 38.10
CA PRO A 641 0.05 -5.09 38.69
C PRO A 641 -1.44 -4.91 38.34
N PHE A 642 -1.77 -3.85 37.60
CA PHE A 642 -3.11 -3.42 37.25
C PHE A 642 -3.44 -3.63 35.76
N ILE A 643 -2.51 -4.16 34.97
CA ILE A 643 -2.64 -4.18 33.50
C ILE A 643 -3.69 -5.19 33.00
N GLN A 644 -3.83 -6.33 33.68
CA GLN A 644 -4.62 -7.46 33.19
C GLN A 644 -6.11 -7.12 32.92
N PRO A 645 -6.84 -6.43 33.81
CA PRO A 645 -8.23 -6.04 33.53
C PRO A 645 -8.39 -5.10 32.33
N LEU A 646 -7.38 -4.28 32.00
CA LEU A 646 -7.41 -3.41 30.82
C LEU A 646 -7.25 -4.24 29.53
N ILE A 647 -6.35 -5.24 29.56
CA ILE A 647 -6.15 -6.18 28.45
C ILE A 647 -7.47 -6.91 28.18
N GLU A 648 -8.13 -7.45 29.21
CA GLU A 648 -9.38 -8.19 29.07
C GLU A 648 -10.50 -7.37 28.40
N ILE A 649 -10.62 -6.07 28.72
CA ILE A 649 -11.61 -5.19 28.08
C ILE A 649 -11.27 -4.96 26.61
N CYS A 650 -9.99 -4.71 26.30
CA CYS A 650 -9.54 -4.49 24.93
C CYS A 650 -9.71 -5.76 24.08
N GLU A 651 -9.39 -6.94 24.64
CA GLU A 651 -9.56 -8.24 23.97
C GLU A 651 -11.02 -8.62 23.78
N ALA A 652 -11.90 -8.29 24.74
CA ALA A 652 -13.34 -8.47 24.58
C ALA A 652 -13.85 -7.67 23.37
N ARG A 653 -13.42 -6.41 23.24
CA ARG A 653 -13.73 -5.60 22.04
C ARG A 653 -13.17 -6.24 20.77
N GLN A 654 -11.90 -6.69 20.77
CA GLN A 654 -11.29 -7.34 19.61
C GLN A 654 -12.04 -8.60 19.18
N SER A 655 -12.55 -9.35 20.14
CA SER A 655 -13.32 -10.58 19.93
C SER A 655 -14.81 -10.32 19.69
N MET A 656 -15.22 -9.06 19.54
CA MET A 656 -16.63 -8.66 19.34
C MET A 656 -17.56 -9.14 20.47
N ILE A 657 -17.01 -9.37 21.67
CA ILE A 657 -17.77 -9.76 22.85
C ILE A 657 -18.42 -8.48 23.41
N PRO A 658 -19.75 -8.44 23.55
CA PRO A 658 -20.44 -7.28 24.13
C PRO A 658 -19.89 -6.96 25.53
N VAL A 659 -19.53 -5.70 25.75
CA VAL A 659 -19.06 -5.22 27.06
C VAL A 659 -20.20 -4.60 27.86
N ASP A 660 -20.23 -4.86 29.16
CA ASP A 660 -21.16 -4.19 30.07
C ASP A 660 -20.58 -2.84 30.49
N SER A 661 -21.26 -1.74 30.13
CA SER A 661 -20.82 -0.37 30.36
C SER A 661 -20.57 -0.05 31.84
N LYS A 662 -21.40 -0.59 32.75
CA LYS A 662 -21.24 -0.37 34.19
C LYS A 662 -20.06 -1.16 34.76
N LYS A 663 -19.89 -2.41 34.35
CA LYS A 663 -18.76 -3.26 34.73
C LYS A 663 -17.44 -2.69 34.20
N THR A 664 -17.45 -2.19 32.98
CA THR A 664 -16.30 -1.53 32.35
C THR A 664 -15.90 -0.29 33.15
N ALA A 665 -16.85 0.60 33.48
CA ALA A 665 -16.60 1.74 34.35
C ALA A 665 -16.03 1.36 35.72
N MET A 666 -16.53 0.29 36.35
CA MET A 666 -15.98 -0.23 37.61
C MET A 666 -14.53 -0.69 37.44
N ILE A 667 -14.20 -1.40 36.35
CA ILE A 667 -12.83 -1.85 36.08
C ILE A 667 -11.91 -0.65 35.86
N LEU A 668 -12.30 0.34 35.06
CA LEU A 668 -11.51 1.55 34.81
C LEU A 668 -11.20 2.28 36.12
N ASN A 669 -12.21 2.50 36.96
CA ASN A 669 -12.09 3.19 38.25
C ASN A 669 -11.19 2.43 39.24
N GLU A 670 -11.39 1.12 39.41
CA GLU A 670 -10.55 0.33 40.32
C GLU A 670 -9.10 0.21 39.81
N THR A 671 -8.92 0.19 38.49
CA THR A 671 -7.58 0.21 37.88
C THR A 671 -6.89 1.55 38.14
N ALA A 672 -7.57 2.68 37.97
CA ALA A 672 -7.04 4.01 38.28
C ALA A 672 -6.54 4.10 39.73
N LYS A 673 -7.33 3.61 40.70
CA LYS A 673 -6.92 3.55 42.12
C LYS A 673 -5.66 2.71 42.35
N LYS A 674 -5.56 1.55 41.69
CA LYS A 674 -4.36 0.70 41.75
C LYS A 674 -3.14 1.39 41.15
N ILE A 675 -3.29 2.11 40.04
CA ILE A 675 -2.21 2.88 39.42
C ILE A 675 -1.71 3.97 40.37
N ILE A 676 -2.62 4.71 41.04
CA ILE A 676 -2.26 5.73 42.02
C ILE A 676 -1.47 5.13 43.20
N ALA A 677 -1.92 3.98 43.74
CA ALA A 677 -1.20 3.28 44.80
C ALA A 677 0.19 2.80 44.36
N THR A 678 0.29 2.27 43.14
CA THR A 678 1.55 1.81 42.54
C THR A 678 2.52 2.97 42.31
N THR A 679 2.00 4.10 41.80
CA THR A 679 2.75 5.36 41.63
C THR A 679 3.37 5.82 42.95
N LYS A 680 2.60 5.77 44.04
CA LYS A 680 3.09 6.10 45.38
C LYS A 680 4.22 5.14 45.80
N ALA A 681 4.04 3.84 45.58
CA ALA A 681 5.05 2.84 45.91
C ALA A 681 6.36 3.04 45.11
N ILE A 682 6.28 3.39 43.82
CA ILE A 682 7.47 3.74 43.01
C ILE A 682 8.18 4.96 43.59
N LYS A 683 7.44 6.04 43.90
CA LYS A 683 8.01 7.27 44.49
C LYS A 683 8.70 7.01 45.83
N THR A 684 8.15 6.12 46.66
CA THR A 684 8.71 5.77 47.97
C THR A 684 9.69 4.59 47.94
N ASN A 685 10.15 4.14 46.76
CA ASN A 685 11.03 2.98 46.58
C ASN A 685 10.48 1.64 47.16
N GLY A 686 9.15 1.51 47.27
CA GLY A 686 8.45 0.29 47.66
C GLY A 686 8.36 -0.76 46.55
N ILE A 687 8.59 -0.36 45.28
CA ILE A 687 8.77 -1.26 44.14
C ILE A 687 10.21 -1.09 43.65
N LYS A 688 10.94 -2.20 43.54
CA LYS A 688 12.30 -2.25 42.99
C LYS A 688 12.26 -2.93 41.63
N ALA A 689 12.66 -2.19 40.60
CA ALA A 689 12.83 -2.68 39.23
C ALA A 689 14.15 -2.10 38.67
N ASN A 690 14.76 -2.78 37.70
CA ASN A 690 15.91 -2.24 36.98
C ASN A 690 15.44 -1.27 35.88
N ASP A 691 16.38 -0.53 35.28
CA ASP A 691 16.04 0.53 34.32
C ASP A 691 15.35 -0.01 33.06
N SER A 692 15.69 -1.24 32.67
CA SER A 692 15.03 -1.99 31.59
C SER A 692 13.56 -2.27 31.94
N ALA A 693 13.26 -2.90 33.08
CA ALA A 693 11.88 -3.14 33.49
C ALA A 693 11.05 -1.84 33.63
N PHE A 694 11.66 -0.73 34.04
CA PHE A 694 11.01 0.58 34.04
C PHE A 694 10.76 1.15 32.64
N SER A 695 11.73 1.04 31.72
CA SER A 695 11.61 1.51 30.34
C SER A 695 10.55 0.71 29.57
N ARG A 696 10.58 -0.62 29.68
CA ARG A 696 9.54 -1.49 29.13
C ARG A 696 8.16 -1.16 29.71
N ALA A 697 8.04 -0.91 31.01
CA ALA A 697 6.78 -0.51 31.62
C ALA A 697 6.19 0.77 31.01
N MET A 698 7.02 1.77 30.71
CA MET A 698 6.57 3.01 30.04
C MET A 698 6.01 2.72 28.64
N SER A 699 6.69 1.88 27.86
CA SER A 699 6.21 1.47 26.53
C SER A 699 4.87 0.70 26.61
N THR A 700 4.74 -0.22 27.57
CA THR A 700 3.49 -0.95 27.81
C THR A 700 2.34 -0.02 28.20
N ILE A 701 2.61 1.02 29.01
CA ILE A 701 1.62 2.04 29.39
C ILE A 701 1.12 2.83 28.18
N ASP A 702 2.00 3.23 27.27
CA ASP A 702 1.62 3.97 26.06
C ASP A 702 0.76 3.10 25.13
N GLN A 703 1.16 1.85 24.92
CA GLN A 703 0.42 0.89 24.09
C GLN A 703 -0.97 0.57 24.67
N ILE A 704 -1.07 0.25 25.96
CA ILE A 704 -2.38 -0.08 26.57
C ILE A 704 -3.32 1.13 26.55
N ARG A 705 -2.81 2.35 26.74
CA ARG A 705 -3.62 3.57 26.66
C ARG A 705 -4.24 3.69 25.27
N GLY A 706 -3.46 3.48 24.21
CA GLY A 706 -3.96 3.48 22.83
C GLY A 706 -5.08 2.45 22.58
N HIS A 707 -4.94 1.23 23.10
CA HIS A 707 -5.98 0.20 22.97
C HIS A 707 -7.25 0.52 23.77
N VAL A 708 -7.12 1.15 24.94
CA VAL A 708 -8.27 1.62 25.72
C VAL A 708 -8.96 2.79 25.02
N ASP A 709 -8.19 3.71 24.41
CA ASP A 709 -8.73 4.82 23.61
C ASP A 709 -9.50 4.31 22.38
N GLU A 710 -8.97 3.31 21.67
CA GLU A 710 -9.65 2.64 20.58
C GLU A 710 -10.96 1.97 21.05
N THR A 711 -10.91 1.26 22.18
CA THR A 711 -12.10 0.59 22.75
C THR A 711 -13.17 1.61 23.15
N TYR A 712 -12.76 2.71 23.78
CA TYR A 712 -13.66 3.79 24.16
C TYR A 712 -14.28 4.48 22.93
N GLY A 713 -13.45 4.83 21.93
CA GLY A 713 -13.89 5.45 20.69
C GLY A 713 -14.84 4.59 19.88
N PHE A 714 -14.76 3.26 20.02
CA PHE A 714 -15.73 2.34 19.44
C PHE A 714 -17.11 2.45 20.13
N TYR A 715 -17.18 2.33 21.45
CA TYR A 715 -18.48 2.26 22.17
C TYR A 715 -19.15 3.62 22.39
N ALA A 716 -18.38 4.67 22.68
CA ALA A 716 -18.92 5.97 23.11
C ALA A 716 -19.88 6.65 22.10
N PRO A 717 -19.66 6.58 20.77
CA PRO A 717 -20.54 7.25 19.80
C PRO A 717 -21.92 6.61 19.64
N TYR A 718 -22.10 5.32 19.97
CA TYR A 718 -23.34 4.60 19.66
C TYR A 718 -24.07 4.00 20.88
N ASP A 719 -23.38 3.62 21.96
CA ASP A 719 -24.03 3.17 23.20
C ASP A 719 -24.09 4.35 24.19
N PRO A 720 -25.25 5.02 24.38
CA PRO A 720 -25.36 6.16 25.27
C PRO A 720 -25.14 5.83 26.74
N LEU A 721 -25.25 4.55 27.15
CA LEU A 721 -24.93 4.13 28.51
C LEU A 721 -23.43 4.00 28.75
N PHE A 722 -22.64 3.79 27.69
CA PHE A 722 -21.19 3.66 27.80
C PHE A 722 -20.53 4.94 28.31
N PRO A 723 -20.67 6.12 27.67
CA PRO A 723 -20.07 7.36 28.17
C PRO A 723 -20.70 7.77 29.52
N PHE A 724 -22.01 7.55 29.71
CA PHE A 724 -22.69 7.81 30.98
C PHE A 724 -21.99 7.14 32.18
N TRP A 725 -21.54 5.88 32.02
CA TRP A 725 -20.80 5.17 33.07
C TRP A 725 -19.28 5.42 33.02
N CYS A 726 -18.68 5.53 31.82
CA CYS A 726 -17.23 5.42 31.64
C CYS A 726 -16.48 6.76 31.53
N ASP A 727 -17.11 7.90 31.22
CA ASP A 727 -16.42 9.17 31.01
C ASP A 727 -15.50 9.56 32.17
N ALA A 728 -16.05 9.60 33.38
CA ALA A 728 -15.30 9.99 34.58
C ALA A 728 -14.21 8.95 34.95
N PRO A 729 -14.51 7.63 35.05
CA PRO A 729 -13.48 6.61 35.26
C PRO A 729 -12.37 6.58 34.22
N LYS A 730 -12.69 6.83 32.94
CA LYS A 730 -11.71 6.88 31.85
C LYS A 730 -10.76 8.07 32.03
N LYS A 731 -11.30 9.25 32.34
CA LYS A 731 -10.49 10.43 32.64
C LYS A 731 -9.56 10.20 33.83
N GLU A 732 -10.06 9.61 34.92
CA GLU A 732 -9.24 9.27 36.08
C GLU A 732 -8.14 8.25 35.75
N LEU A 733 -8.45 7.27 34.90
CA LEU A 733 -7.47 6.30 34.40
C LEU A 733 -6.35 6.99 33.61
N ASP A 734 -6.68 7.91 32.69
CA ASP A 734 -5.70 8.64 31.88
C ASP A 734 -4.76 9.49 32.74
N GLU A 735 -5.32 10.21 33.72
CA GLU A 735 -4.54 11.00 34.68
C GLU A 735 -3.62 10.10 35.52
N ALA A 736 -4.11 8.93 35.95
CA ALA A 736 -3.31 7.97 36.70
C ALA A 736 -2.17 7.37 35.86
N LEU A 737 -2.44 6.97 34.60
CA LEU A 737 -1.44 6.45 33.67
C LEU A 737 -0.34 7.49 33.37
N ALA A 738 -0.71 8.75 33.17
CA ALA A 738 0.26 9.84 33.03
C ALA A 738 1.10 10.04 34.31
N GLY A 739 0.47 9.94 35.48
CA GLY A 739 1.11 10.08 36.77
C GLY A 739 2.16 8.99 37.06
N ILE A 740 1.86 7.72 36.76
CA ILE A 740 2.84 6.63 36.95
C ILE A 740 4.01 6.74 35.98
N LYS A 741 3.76 7.12 34.71
CA LYS A 741 4.82 7.34 33.71
C LYS A 741 5.79 8.42 34.17
N THR A 742 5.27 9.54 34.69
CA THR A 742 6.08 10.64 35.23
C THR A 742 6.94 10.19 36.41
N ALA A 743 6.39 9.36 37.30
CA ALA A 743 7.13 8.82 38.44
C ALA A 743 8.26 7.88 38.01
N ILE A 744 8.04 7.05 36.98
CA ILE A 744 9.07 6.18 36.40
C ILE A 744 10.15 7.03 35.72
N ASP A 745 9.78 8.00 34.88
CA ASP A 745 10.73 8.87 34.18
C ASP A 745 11.60 9.67 35.16
N THR A 746 11.02 10.18 36.25
CA THR A 746 11.78 10.84 37.32
C THR A 746 12.82 9.90 37.94
N LYS A 747 12.48 8.63 38.18
CA LYS A 747 13.41 7.63 38.70
C LYS A 747 14.55 7.33 37.73
N LEU A 748 14.27 7.30 36.44
CA LEU A 748 15.28 7.11 35.40
C LEU A 748 16.20 8.33 35.27
N ILE A 749 15.65 9.56 35.35
CA ILE A 749 16.43 10.83 35.32
C ILE A 749 17.31 10.98 36.54
N GLU A 750 16.78 10.71 37.75
CA GLU A 750 17.52 10.77 39.02
C GLU A 750 18.79 9.89 38.98
N LYS A 751 18.79 8.83 38.16
CA LYS A 751 19.89 7.88 38.01
C LYS A 751 20.86 8.24 36.87
N ASN A 752 20.36 8.75 35.74
CA ASN A 752 21.14 8.88 34.48
C ASN A 752 21.50 10.32 34.09
N GLY A 753 21.06 11.33 34.86
CA GLY A 753 21.32 12.75 34.59
C GLY A 753 20.45 13.34 33.46
N SER A 754 20.16 14.64 33.52
CA SER A 754 19.41 15.35 32.48
C SER A 754 20.32 15.62 31.27
N GLY A 755 20.04 15.00 30.12
CA GLY A 755 20.74 15.28 28.85
C GLY A 755 21.53 14.12 28.23
N SER A 756 21.44 12.89 28.77
CA SER A 756 22.03 11.71 28.12
C SER A 756 21.19 11.26 26.90
N ILE A 757 21.87 10.86 25.81
CA ILE A 757 21.22 10.18 24.67
C ILE A 757 20.55 8.92 25.21
N ARG A 758 19.22 8.90 25.14
CA ARG A 758 18.41 7.76 25.58
C ARG A 758 18.26 6.79 24.42
N ALA A 759 18.75 5.58 24.60
CA ALA A 759 18.38 4.47 23.72
C ALA A 759 16.90 4.13 23.94
N ALA A 760 16.15 3.95 22.86
CA ALA A 760 14.79 3.43 22.91
C ALA A 760 14.76 1.89 23.02
N VAL A 761 15.87 1.23 22.70
CA VAL A 761 16.04 -0.22 22.76
C VAL A 761 16.85 -0.62 23.99
N GLU A 762 16.49 -1.73 24.62
CA GLU A 762 17.24 -2.28 25.75
C GLU A 762 18.36 -3.23 25.28
N PRO A 763 19.52 -3.28 25.97
CA PRO A 763 20.53 -4.29 25.73
C PRO A 763 19.95 -5.71 25.87
N ILE A 764 20.10 -6.53 24.84
CA ILE A 764 19.53 -7.89 24.80
C ILE A 764 20.42 -8.94 25.49
N GLY A 765 21.64 -8.56 25.88
CA GLY A 765 22.63 -9.43 26.48
C GLY A 765 23.23 -10.46 25.52
N ARG A 766 24.23 -11.18 26.01
CA ARG A 766 24.98 -12.17 25.21
C ARG A 766 24.11 -13.30 24.65
N SER A 767 23.16 -13.81 25.42
CA SER A 767 22.24 -14.88 24.96
C SER A 767 21.32 -14.42 23.82
N GLY A 768 20.82 -13.18 23.90
CA GLY A 768 20.05 -12.58 22.82
C GLY A 768 20.89 -12.41 21.56
N LEU A 769 22.13 -11.91 21.69
CA LEU A 769 23.05 -11.77 20.54
C LEU A 769 23.35 -13.12 19.88
N ILE A 770 23.58 -14.18 20.65
CA ILE A 770 23.77 -15.53 20.10
C ILE A 770 22.53 -15.99 19.32
N THR A 771 21.34 -15.74 19.85
CA THR A 771 20.08 -16.09 19.18
C THR A 771 19.95 -15.40 17.82
N GLU A 772 20.26 -14.10 17.75
CA GLU A 772 20.22 -13.36 16.48
C GLU A 772 21.31 -13.85 15.52
N LEU A 773 22.51 -14.18 16.00
CA LEU A 773 23.60 -14.71 15.17
C LEU A 773 23.28 -16.10 14.60
N GLU A 774 22.64 -16.96 15.39
CA GLU A 774 22.15 -18.28 14.94
C GLU A 774 21.10 -18.13 13.82
N ALA A 775 20.17 -17.18 13.95
CA ALA A 775 19.15 -16.93 12.95
C ALA A 775 19.73 -16.43 11.61
N GLU A 776 20.80 -15.62 11.68
CA GLU A 776 21.56 -15.13 10.52
C GLU A 776 22.60 -16.15 10.00
N MET A 777 22.65 -17.34 10.59
CA MET A 777 23.61 -18.40 10.27
C MET A 777 25.07 -17.92 10.33
N ILE A 778 25.44 -17.26 11.43
CA ILE A 778 26.79 -16.73 11.66
C ILE A 778 27.48 -17.58 12.74
N PRO A 779 28.48 -18.40 12.40
CA PRO A 779 29.13 -19.32 13.34
C PRO A 779 30.26 -18.63 14.12
N TYR A 780 30.01 -17.42 14.62
CA TYR A 780 30.96 -16.61 15.40
C TYR A 780 30.32 -16.17 16.71
N THR A 781 31.11 -16.04 17.77
CA THR A 781 30.64 -15.41 19.01
C THR A 781 30.72 -13.88 18.92
N PRO A 782 29.97 -13.13 19.75
CA PRO A 782 30.12 -11.67 19.82
C PRO A 782 31.57 -11.22 20.05
N GLU A 783 32.32 -11.94 20.88
CA GLU A 783 33.72 -11.62 21.19
C GLU A 783 34.65 -11.83 19.99
N GLU A 784 34.41 -12.87 19.19
CA GLU A 784 35.15 -13.11 17.95
C GLU A 784 34.87 -12.03 16.90
N LEU A 785 33.62 -11.58 16.80
CA LEU A 785 33.22 -10.49 15.91
C LEU A 785 33.82 -9.14 16.35
N LEU A 786 33.91 -8.88 17.65
CA LEU A 786 34.61 -7.71 18.18
C LEU A 786 36.09 -7.72 17.81
N LYS A 787 36.75 -8.87 17.92
CA LYS A 787 38.15 -9.03 17.51
C LYS A 787 38.32 -8.79 16.01
N LEU A 788 37.45 -9.37 15.18
CA LEU A 788 37.43 -9.16 13.73
C LEU A 788 37.27 -7.68 13.39
N ALA A 789 36.34 -6.98 14.02
CA ALA A 789 36.10 -5.56 13.79
C ALA A 789 37.33 -4.72 14.13
N GLN A 790 38.03 -5.05 15.22
CA GLN A 790 39.29 -4.39 15.58
C GLN A 790 40.39 -4.63 14.54
N GLU A 791 40.56 -5.87 14.06
CA GLU A 791 41.56 -6.19 13.04
C GLU A 791 41.28 -5.46 11.71
N GLN A 792 40.02 -5.37 11.30
CA GLN A 792 39.61 -4.59 10.13
C GLN A 792 39.86 -3.09 10.32
N TYR A 793 39.58 -2.55 11.50
CA TYR A 793 39.85 -1.16 11.83
C TYR A 793 41.36 -0.87 11.78
N ASP A 794 42.19 -1.72 12.38
CA ASP A 794 43.65 -1.60 12.38
C ASP A 794 44.23 -1.65 10.96
N TRP A 795 43.64 -2.46 10.07
CA TRP A 795 43.98 -2.47 8.65
C TRP A 795 43.61 -1.14 7.97
N CYS A 796 42.40 -0.63 8.21
CA CYS A 796 41.96 0.64 7.64
C CYS A 796 42.88 1.80 8.08
N GLU A 797 43.27 1.83 9.36
CA GLU A 797 44.16 2.87 9.88
C GLU A 797 45.54 2.84 9.20
N LYS A 798 46.07 1.64 8.92
CA LYS A 798 47.33 1.47 8.16
C LYS A 798 47.21 1.97 6.73
N GLU A 799 46.10 1.68 6.05
CA GLU A 799 45.84 2.17 4.70
C GLU A 799 45.59 3.68 4.68
N MET A 800 44.95 4.23 5.72
CA MET A 800 44.73 5.67 5.85
C MET A 800 46.05 6.41 5.98
N LYS A 801 47.01 5.88 6.76
CA LYS A 801 48.39 6.39 6.84
C LYS A 801 49.10 6.33 5.47
N LYS A 802 48.89 5.29 4.68
CA LYS A 802 49.45 5.20 3.31
C LYS A 802 48.85 6.24 2.37
N ALA A 803 47.54 6.44 2.41
CA ALA A 803 46.86 7.45 1.61
C ALA A 803 47.31 8.86 2.01
N SER A 804 47.39 9.14 3.31
CA SER A 804 47.88 10.39 3.91
C SER A 804 49.27 10.80 3.39
N ARG A 805 50.23 9.87 3.35
CA ARG A 805 51.58 10.10 2.79
C ARG A 805 51.56 10.43 1.29
N SER A 806 50.50 10.06 0.58
CA SER A 806 50.40 10.17 -0.87
C SER A 806 49.65 11.44 -1.32
N VAL A 807 48.99 12.15 -0.41
CA VAL A 807 48.30 13.42 -0.69
C VAL A 807 49.32 14.46 -1.14
N LYS A 808 49.13 15.01 -2.35
CA LYS A 808 49.99 16.07 -2.91
C LYS A 808 49.23 17.39 -2.89
N VAL A 809 49.59 18.25 -1.94
CA VAL A 809 48.95 19.57 -1.84
C VAL A 809 49.56 20.52 -2.88
N GLY A 810 48.88 20.66 -4.02
CA GLY A 810 49.26 21.54 -5.13
C GLY A 810 48.09 22.39 -5.62
N SER A 811 48.33 23.68 -5.81
CA SER A 811 47.39 24.76 -6.17
C SER A 811 46.27 24.40 -7.16
N VAL A 812 45.05 24.19 -6.66
CA VAL A 812 43.82 24.47 -7.42
C VAL A 812 43.29 25.81 -6.93
N ARG A 813 43.28 26.81 -7.83
CA ARG A 813 42.72 28.15 -7.55
C ARG A 813 41.19 28.06 -7.42
N PRO A 814 40.58 28.83 -6.50
CA PRO A 814 39.15 29.06 -6.49
C PRO A 814 38.79 30.14 -7.53
N GLU A 815 37.87 29.87 -8.45
CA GLU A 815 37.12 30.94 -9.08
C GLU A 815 36.01 31.38 -8.12
N ARG A 816 36.29 32.46 -7.37
CA ARG A 816 35.41 33.45 -6.67
C ARG A 816 34.15 32.88 -5.96
N SER A 817 33.92 33.03 -4.65
CA SER A 817 34.09 34.23 -3.81
C SER A 817 33.85 33.97 -2.31
N HIS A 818 34.77 34.49 -1.47
CA HIS A 818 34.60 35.02 -0.09
C HIS A 818 34.30 34.05 1.09
N GLY A 819 35.35 33.75 1.87
CA GLY A 819 35.24 33.32 3.27
C GLY A 819 36.51 32.63 3.78
N SER A 820 37.23 33.24 4.70
CA SER A 820 38.54 32.79 5.21
C SER A 820 38.46 31.57 6.13
N VAL A 821 39.39 30.61 5.98
CA VAL A 821 39.94 29.85 7.12
C VAL A 821 41.45 29.89 7.06
N SER A 822 42.03 30.49 8.10
CA SER A 822 43.46 30.58 8.36
C SER A 822 43.99 29.31 9.02
N GLY A 823 45.15 28.82 8.57
CA GLY A 823 46.05 28.04 9.40
C GLY A 823 46.25 26.56 9.02
N LEU A 824 46.84 26.31 7.86
CA LEU A 824 47.64 25.09 7.61
C LEU A 824 48.83 25.51 6.75
N GLU A 825 50.00 25.72 7.37
CA GLU A 825 51.25 25.82 6.64
C GLU A 825 51.62 24.41 6.15
N VAL A 826 51.62 24.23 4.83
CA VAL A 826 51.87 22.94 4.18
C VAL A 826 53.27 22.95 3.56
N THR A 827 54.03 21.87 3.78
CA THR A 827 55.35 21.63 3.18
C THR A 827 55.22 20.61 2.04
N ASP A 828 56.18 20.56 1.12
CA ASP A 828 56.24 19.64 -0.04
C ASP A 828 56.24 18.13 0.31
N ALA A 829 56.09 17.76 1.59
CA ALA A 829 56.19 16.40 2.13
C ALA A 829 54.83 15.67 2.35
N GLY A 830 53.69 16.30 2.08
CA GLY A 830 52.35 15.74 2.39
C GLY A 830 52.03 15.73 3.89
N PHE A 831 51.02 14.96 4.34
CA PHE A 831 50.60 14.87 5.75
C PHE A 831 51.34 13.80 6.57
N GLY A 832 52.26 13.05 5.97
CA GLY A 832 52.96 11.96 6.65
C GLY A 832 51.99 10.90 7.20
N ASP A 833 52.23 10.45 8.43
CA ASP A 833 51.38 9.48 9.14
C ASP A 833 50.20 10.13 9.89
N ASP A 834 50.08 11.47 9.85
CA ASP A 834 48.95 12.21 10.42
C ASP A 834 47.74 12.16 9.49
N TRP A 835 47.11 10.98 9.48
CA TRP A 835 45.97 10.72 8.63
C TRP A 835 44.73 11.54 9.04
N LYS A 836 44.64 11.99 10.30
CA LYS A 836 43.55 12.86 10.77
C LYS A 836 43.67 14.25 10.15
N ALA A 837 44.88 14.81 10.07
CA ALA A 837 45.11 16.06 9.33
C ALA A 837 44.79 15.92 7.83
N ALA A 838 45.15 14.79 7.21
CA ALA A 838 44.79 14.51 5.82
C ALA A 838 43.27 14.38 5.61
N GLN A 839 42.56 13.73 6.54
CA GLN A 839 41.11 13.63 6.50
C GLN A 839 40.45 15.01 6.68
N GLU A 840 40.95 15.85 7.59
CA GLU A 840 40.49 17.23 7.75
C GLU A 840 40.67 18.07 6.48
N TYR A 841 41.76 17.85 5.75
CA TYR A 841 41.95 18.44 4.42
C TYR A 841 40.88 17.97 3.44
N VAL A 842 40.61 16.66 3.36
CA VAL A 842 39.56 16.10 2.47
C VAL A 842 38.17 16.60 2.83
N LYS A 843 37.83 16.75 4.11
CA LYS A 843 36.53 17.31 4.55
C LYS A 843 36.28 18.72 4.03
N ASN A 844 37.33 19.51 3.78
CA ASN A 844 37.23 20.87 3.24
C ASN A 844 37.11 20.92 1.70
N SER A 845 37.01 19.77 1.02
CA SER A 845 36.74 19.68 -0.43
C SER A 845 35.25 19.72 -0.80
N TYR A 846 34.40 20.12 0.13
CA TYR A 846 32.96 20.25 -0.10
C TYR A 846 32.65 21.19 -1.29
N VAL A 847 31.51 21.01 -1.91
CA VAL A 847 31.02 21.90 -2.98
C VAL A 847 30.19 23.05 -2.40
N GLU A 848 29.94 24.11 -3.16
CA GLU A 848 29.07 25.19 -2.66
C GLU A 848 27.59 24.78 -2.71
N PRO A 849 26.71 25.35 -1.86
CA PRO A 849 25.27 25.11 -1.93
C PRO A 849 24.74 25.36 -3.36
N GLY A 850 23.95 24.41 -3.87
CA GLY A 850 23.47 24.41 -5.26
C GLY A 850 24.26 23.53 -6.23
N GLN A 851 25.48 23.11 -5.88
CA GLN A 851 26.31 22.22 -6.71
C GLN A 851 26.17 20.73 -6.36
N GLN A 852 25.61 20.42 -5.18
CA GLN A 852 25.48 19.05 -4.67
C GLN A 852 24.73 18.09 -5.62
N PRO A 853 23.60 18.47 -6.25
CA PRO A 853 22.89 17.55 -7.15
C PRO A 853 23.72 17.13 -8.36
N GLU A 854 24.50 18.06 -8.93
CA GLU A 854 25.36 17.76 -10.07
C GLU A 854 26.49 16.81 -9.68
N MET A 855 27.12 17.05 -8.53
CA MET A 855 28.17 16.19 -7.97
C MET A 855 27.65 14.77 -7.73
N VAL A 856 26.52 14.62 -7.04
CA VAL A 856 25.89 13.31 -6.77
C VAL A 856 25.55 12.59 -8.07
N ARG A 857 24.96 13.30 -9.04
CA ARG A 857 24.63 12.73 -10.35
C ARG A 857 25.88 12.18 -11.04
N GLN A 858 26.99 12.92 -11.03
CA GLN A 858 28.24 12.47 -11.63
C GLN A 858 28.78 11.19 -10.97
N LEU A 859 28.77 11.12 -9.64
CA LEU A 859 29.21 9.94 -8.90
C LEU A 859 28.34 8.71 -9.20
N ALA A 860 27.02 8.89 -9.33
CA ALA A 860 26.09 7.83 -9.72
C ALA A 860 26.40 7.28 -11.12
N TYR A 861 26.65 8.18 -12.10
CA TYR A 861 27.05 7.80 -13.46
C TYR A 861 28.35 7.02 -13.47
N GLU A 862 29.31 7.43 -12.65
CA GLU A 862 30.62 6.80 -12.59
C GLU A 862 30.53 5.33 -12.13
N GLY A 863 29.81 5.05 -11.03
CA GLY A 863 29.64 3.68 -10.52
C GLY A 863 29.00 2.75 -11.55
N MET A 864 27.90 3.19 -12.19
CA MET A 864 27.22 2.42 -13.24
C MET A 864 28.11 2.19 -14.47
N ALA A 865 28.72 3.26 -14.99
CA ALA A 865 29.55 3.18 -16.19
C ALA A 865 30.74 2.25 -15.96
N PHE A 866 31.30 2.28 -14.75
CA PHE A 866 32.41 1.44 -14.37
C PHE A 866 32.07 -0.06 -14.41
N VAL A 867 30.99 -0.48 -13.74
CA VAL A 867 30.61 -1.91 -13.72
C VAL A 867 30.22 -2.45 -15.09
N LYS A 868 29.63 -1.60 -15.96
CA LYS A 868 29.32 -1.96 -17.34
C LYS A 868 30.59 -2.11 -18.18
N LYS A 869 31.50 -1.13 -18.11
CA LYS A 869 32.76 -1.13 -18.87
C LYS A 869 33.60 -2.37 -18.56
N HIS A 870 33.62 -2.79 -17.30
CA HIS A 870 34.40 -3.92 -16.84
C HIS A 870 33.63 -5.26 -16.83
N ASP A 871 32.40 -5.26 -17.35
CA ASP A 871 31.51 -6.43 -17.41
C ASP A 871 31.39 -7.16 -16.07
N LEU A 872 31.18 -6.40 -14.98
CA LEU A 872 31.18 -6.93 -13.61
C LEU A 872 29.80 -7.41 -13.15
N VAL A 873 28.71 -6.83 -13.63
CA VAL A 873 27.34 -7.24 -13.28
C VAL A 873 26.40 -6.81 -14.39
N THR A 874 25.32 -7.57 -14.63
CA THR A 874 24.29 -7.19 -15.59
C THR A 874 23.45 -6.04 -15.01
N VAL A 875 23.55 -4.87 -15.65
CA VAL A 875 22.66 -3.73 -15.39
C VAL A 875 21.55 -3.75 -16.44
N PRO A 876 20.28 -4.02 -16.07
CA PRO A 876 19.16 -4.03 -17.01
C PRO A 876 19.07 -2.74 -17.82
N GLU A 877 18.63 -2.82 -19.06
CA GLU A 877 18.61 -1.68 -20.00
C GLU A 877 17.84 -0.48 -19.43
N ILE A 878 16.65 -0.72 -18.87
CA ILE A 878 15.83 0.31 -18.22
C ILE A 878 16.53 0.94 -17.00
N ALA A 879 17.32 0.17 -16.25
CA ALA A 879 18.12 0.69 -15.15
C ALA A 879 19.39 1.41 -15.62
N GLY A 880 19.74 1.28 -16.91
CA GLY A 880 21.06 1.55 -17.43
C GLY A 880 21.17 2.59 -18.55
N LYS A 881 20.11 2.87 -19.31
CA LYS A 881 20.17 3.75 -20.50
C LYS A 881 20.16 5.24 -20.13
N SER A 882 19.49 5.61 -19.06
CA SER A 882 19.60 6.92 -18.43
C SER A 882 19.39 6.71 -16.93
N LEU A 883 20.39 6.97 -16.09
CA LEU A 883 20.18 6.90 -14.62
C LEU A 883 18.97 7.75 -14.18
N CYS A 884 18.60 8.77 -14.95
CA CYS A 884 17.46 9.63 -14.68
C CYS A 884 16.07 9.04 -15.00
N GLU A 885 15.94 7.85 -15.61
CA GLU A 885 14.61 7.25 -15.92
C GLU A 885 14.05 6.40 -14.77
N THR A 886 14.88 5.95 -13.83
CA THR A 886 14.47 4.91 -12.86
C THR A 886 14.78 5.22 -11.40
N TRP A 887 15.36 6.39 -11.09
CA TRP A 887 15.47 6.89 -9.72
C TRP A 887 15.44 8.42 -9.72
N ARG A 888 14.91 9.00 -8.64
CA ARG A 888 14.80 10.45 -8.43
C ARG A 888 15.76 10.91 -7.33
N MET A 889 16.07 12.20 -7.29
CA MET A 889 16.89 12.80 -6.24
C MET A 889 16.06 13.78 -5.42
N PHE A 890 16.14 13.70 -4.09
CA PHE A 890 15.46 14.59 -3.15
C PHE A 890 16.45 15.18 -2.16
N MET A 891 16.18 16.38 -1.65
CA MET A 891 16.95 16.96 -0.53
C MET A 891 16.27 16.59 0.79
N ILE A 892 17.03 16.10 1.77
CA ILE A 892 16.51 15.86 3.13
C ILE A 892 16.35 17.23 3.82
N ASP A 893 15.23 17.46 4.51
CA ASP A 893 15.03 18.69 5.28
C ASP A 893 15.93 18.76 6.53
N ALA A 894 15.95 19.93 7.19
CA ALA A 894 16.86 20.15 8.33
C ALA A 894 16.54 19.31 9.57
N GLU A 895 15.28 18.96 9.79
CA GLU A 895 14.85 18.18 10.95
C GLU A 895 15.26 16.73 10.76
N ARG A 896 14.94 16.15 9.59
CA ARG A 896 15.28 14.78 9.24
C ARG A 896 16.79 14.56 9.10
N GLN A 897 17.58 15.58 8.74
CA GLN A 897 19.04 15.48 8.74
C GLN A 897 19.66 15.28 10.13
N ARG A 898 18.93 15.58 11.22
CA ARG A 898 19.41 15.29 12.59
C ARG A 898 19.45 13.80 12.88
N GLU A 899 18.56 13.04 12.26
CA GLU A 899 18.47 11.58 12.41
C GLU A 899 19.16 10.83 11.26
N SER A 900 19.19 11.44 10.08
CA SER A 900 19.79 10.90 8.85
C SER A 900 20.81 11.89 8.26
N PRO A 901 22.02 12.00 8.85
CA PRO A 901 22.99 13.03 8.47
C PRO A 901 23.69 12.80 7.12
N PHE A 902 23.45 11.64 6.49
CA PHE A 902 24.11 11.21 5.24
C PHE A 902 23.09 10.79 4.19
N PHE A 903 23.57 10.50 2.98
CA PHE A 903 22.72 10.07 1.87
C PHE A 903 21.95 8.79 2.19
N LEU A 904 20.72 8.68 1.69
CA LEU A 904 19.89 7.48 1.73
C LEU A 904 19.46 7.10 0.32
N GLY A 905 19.20 5.84 0.05
CA GLY A 905 18.90 5.34 -1.29
C GLY A 905 17.88 4.21 -1.35
N GLY A 906 17.79 3.60 -2.53
CA GLY A 906 16.76 2.63 -2.91
C GLY A 906 16.15 2.97 -4.26
N SER A 907 14.83 3.16 -4.32
CA SER A 907 14.13 3.65 -5.53
C SER A 907 14.39 5.14 -5.81
N SER A 908 14.80 5.91 -4.79
CA SER A 908 15.15 7.33 -4.87
C SER A 908 16.37 7.63 -4.01
N PHE A 909 17.15 8.64 -4.39
CA PHE A 909 18.37 9.08 -3.72
C PHE A 909 18.11 10.36 -2.92
N TRP A 910 18.27 10.29 -1.62
CA TRP A 910 18.03 11.39 -0.69
C TRP A 910 19.37 12.01 -0.29
N VAL A 911 19.55 13.28 -0.60
CA VAL A 911 20.77 14.04 -0.39
C VAL A 911 20.67 14.82 0.92
N SER A 912 21.56 14.52 1.85
CA SER A 912 21.82 15.34 3.04
C SER A 912 22.80 16.46 2.68
N TYR A 913 22.31 17.69 2.65
CA TYR A 913 23.11 18.91 2.44
C TYR A 913 22.44 20.11 3.10
N PRO A 914 23.16 21.19 3.47
CA PRO A 914 22.56 22.21 4.33
C PRO A 914 21.40 22.94 3.67
N THR A 915 20.41 23.27 4.48
CA THR A 915 19.25 24.07 4.07
C THR A 915 19.33 25.48 4.66
N ALA A 916 18.52 26.41 4.12
CA ALA A 916 18.49 27.79 4.61
C ALA A 916 18.16 27.89 6.12
N ALA A 917 17.36 26.96 6.64
CA ALA A 917 16.85 26.95 8.02
C ALA A 917 17.89 26.55 9.09
N MET A 918 19.04 26.01 8.69
CA MET A 918 20.08 25.58 9.64
C MET A 918 20.92 26.76 10.17
N ASP A 919 21.42 26.62 11.40
CA ASP A 919 22.44 27.50 11.97
C ASP A 919 23.78 27.37 11.24
N HIS A 920 24.62 28.41 11.34
CA HIS A 920 25.83 28.51 10.52
C HIS A 920 26.82 27.37 10.80
N ASP A 921 27.02 27.02 12.07
CA ASP A 921 27.98 25.98 12.44
C ASP A 921 27.52 24.60 11.96
N LEU A 922 26.22 24.29 12.08
CA LEU A 922 25.64 23.07 11.53
C LEU A 922 25.73 23.01 10.00
N LYS A 923 25.52 24.13 9.30
CA LYS A 923 25.71 24.21 7.84
C LYS A 923 27.13 23.77 7.46
N MET A 924 28.14 24.31 8.14
CA MET A 924 29.52 23.94 7.88
C MET A 924 29.80 22.46 8.15
N MET A 925 29.27 21.91 9.25
CA MET A 925 29.42 20.47 9.59
C MET A 925 28.79 19.56 8.53
N VAL A 926 27.58 19.86 8.06
CA VAL A 926 26.87 19.06 7.05
C VAL A 926 27.60 19.08 5.71
N MET A 927 28.11 20.24 5.27
CA MET A 927 28.89 20.36 4.02
C MET A 927 30.14 19.49 4.07
N ARG A 928 30.88 19.57 5.19
CA ARG A 928 32.11 18.80 5.42
C ARG A 928 31.87 17.30 5.45
N GLY A 929 30.76 16.86 6.06
CA GLY A 929 30.37 15.46 6.14
C GLY A 929 29.92 14.85 4.80
N ASN A 930 29.46 15.67 3.85
CA ASN A 930 28.93 15.25 2.54
C ASN A 930 29.76 15.80 1.36
N ASN A 931 31.09 15.80 1.50
CA ASN A 931 32.04 16.20 0.47
C ASN A 931 32.16 15.13 -0.65
N PRO A 932 32.65 15.48 -1.86
CA PRO A 932 32.68 14.57 -3.01
C PRO A 932 33.39 13.23 -2.76
N HIS A 933 34.49 13.22 -2.00
CA HIS A 933 35.26 12.00 -1.75
C HIS A 933 34.55 11.06 -0.77
N PHE A 934 33.87 11.60 0.24
CA PHE A 934 33.04 10.81 1.15
C PHE A 934 31.79 10.33 0.40
N SER A 935 31.15 11.22 -0.36
CA SER A 935 29.96 10.94 -1.17
C SER A 935 30.19 9.89 -2.27
N ARG A 936 31.43 9.71 -2.73
CA ARG A 936 31.78 8.73 -3.78
C ARG A 936 31.41 7.30 -3.40
N ALA A 937 31.72 6.89 -2.17
CA ALA A 937 31.38 5.55 -1.70
C ALA A 937 29.87 5.37 -1.48
N THR A 938 29.20 6.40 -0.96
CA THR A 938 27.76 6.33 -0.71
C THR A 938 26.93 6.35 -2.00
N ALA A 939 27.38 7.05 -3.04
CA ALA A 939 26.65 7.15 -4.30
C ALA A 939 26.41 5.79 -4.96
N PHE A 940 27.45 4.96 -5.12
CA PHE A 940 27.28 3.63 -5.73
C PHE A 940 26.71 2.59 -4.75
N HIS A 941 26.91 2.78 -3.44
CA HIS A 941 26.30 1.96 -2.38
C HIS A 941 24.78 2.04 -2.45
N GLU A 942 24.25 3.26 -2.58
CA GLU A 942 22.81 3.50 -2.65
C GLU A 942 22.21 3.23 -4.04
N LEU A 943 23.00 3.43 -5.10
CA LEU A 943 22.55 3.31 -6.49
C LEU A 943 23.07 2.04 -7.16
N ILE A 944 23.81 2.19 -8.25
CA ILE A 944 24.32 1.09 -9.06
C ILE A 944 25.83 1.05 -8.85
N PRO A 945 26.39 -0.12 -8.45
CA PRO A 945 25.76 -1.44 -8.40
C PRO A 945 25.10 -1.86 -7.08
N GLY A 946 24.99 -0.99 -6.07
CA GLY A 946 24.46 -1.29 -4.74
C GLY A 946 22.92 -1.45 -4.66
N HIS A 947 22.27 -0.75 -3.72
CA HIS A 947 20.87 -0.98 -3.34
C HIS A 947 19.88 -0.83 -4.50
N ARG A 948 20.03 0.20 -5.35
CA ARG A 948 19.09 0.40 -6.48
C ARG A 948 19.03 -0.82 -7.38
N LEU A 949 20.18 -1.39 -7.74
CA LEU A 949 20.26 -2.58 -8.59
C LEU A 949 19.75 -3.82 -7.84
N GLN A 950 20.16 -3.97 -6.58
CA GLN A 950 19.75 -5.08 -5.73
C GLN A 950 18.23 -5.19 -5.57
N LEU A 951 17.59 -4.12 -5.08
CA LEU A 951 16.16 -4.09 -4.82
C LEU A 951 15.34 -4.20 -6.12
N PHE A 952 15.85 -3.64 -7.22
CA PHE A 952 15.24 -3.80 -8.54
C PHE A 952 15.18 -5.26 -8.97
N MET A 953 16.27 -6.00 -8.78
CA MET A 953 16.36 -7.40 -9.15
C MET A 953 15.55 -8.28 -8.19
N GLY A 954 15.55 -7.98 -6.89
CA GLY A 954 14.77 -8.70 -5.89
C GLY A 954 13.26 -8.65 -6.15
N LYS A 955 12.72 -7.53 -6.65
CA LYS A 955 11.31 -7.45 -7.06
C LYS A 955 10.96 -8.34 -8.26
N ARG A 956 11.94 -8.77 -9.07
CA ARG A 956 11.74 -9.59 -10.28
C ARG A 956 12.00 -11.08 -10.08
N HIS A 957 12.75 -11.44 -9.05
CA HIS A 957 13.23 -12.80 -8.84
C HIS A 957 13.02 -13.23 -7.40
N HIS A 958 12.22 -14.29 -7.19
CA HIS A 958 11.86 -14.82 -5.87
C HIS A 958 11.37 -13.75 -4.87
N PRO A 959 10.38 -12.90 -5.23
CA PRO A 959 9.92 -11.82 -4.35
C PRO A 959 9.33 -12.33 -3.02
N TYR A 960 8.84 -13.58 -3.00
CA TYR A 960 8.35 -14.23 -1.78
C TYR A 960 9.43 -14.39 -0.68
N ARG A 961 10.72 -14.29 -1.02
CA ARG A 961 11.83 -14.31 -0.03
C ARG A 961 11.97 -13.00 0.75
N GLU A 962 11.19 -11.95 0.43
CA GLU A 962 11.18 -10.68 1.18
C GLU A 962 10.91 -10.88 2.69
N LEU A 963 10.15 -11.92 3.06
CA LEU A 963 9.96 -12.34 4.46
C LEU A 963 11.28 -12.55 5.22
N PHE A 964 12.32 -12.97 4.52
CA PHE A 964 13.65 -13.31 5.05
C PHE A 964 14.68 -12.20 4.81
N SER A 965 14.23 -10.96 4.57
CA SER A 965 15.13 -9.82 4.40
C SER A 965 16.05 -9.67 5.61
N THR A 966 17.35 -9.51 5.34
CA THR A 966 18.40 -9.41 6.35
C THR A 966 19.41 -8.33 5.98
N PRO A 967 19.89 -7.53 6.96
CA PRO A 967 20.92 -6.52 6.72
C PRO A 967 22.22 -7.14 6.20
N PHE A 968 22.53 -8.41 6.53
CA PHE A 968 23.72 -9.10 6.03
C PHE A 968 23.69 -9.30 4.51
N PHE A 969 22.50 -9.43 3.91
CA PHE A 969 22.35 -9.50 2.46
C PHE A 969 22.19 -8.11 1.83
N VAL A 970 21.31 -7.28 2.40
CA VAL A 970 20.97 -5.97 1.82
C VAL A 970 22.15 -5.00 1.93
N GLU A 971 22.59 -4.71 3.15
CA GLU A 971 23.70 -3.79 3.42
C GLU A 971 25.05 -4.42 3.05
N GLY A 972 25.17 -5.74 3.23
CA GLY A 972 26.34 -6.50 2.83
C GLY A 972 26.62 -6.42 1.33
N TRP A 973 25.59 -6.49 0.47
CA TRP A 973 25.74 -6.33 -0.99
C TRP A 973 26.26 -4.95 -1.37
N ALA A 974 25.63 -3.90 -0.85
CA ALA A 974 25.98 -2.54 -1.21
C ALA A 974 27.41 -2.20 -0.75
N MET A 975 27.78 -2.63 0.46
CA MET A 975 29.12 -2.42 0.99
C MET A 975 30.17 -3.35 0.35
N TYR A 976 29.80 -4.55 -0.09
CA TYR A 976 30.70 -5.48 -0.80
C TYR A 976 31.34 -4.83 -2.05
N TRP A 977 30.63 -3.95 -2.74
CA TRP A 977 31.19 -3.23 -3.88
C TRP A 977 32.34 -2.27 -3.52
N GLU A 978 32.38 -1.76 -2.28
CA GLU A 978 33.53 -1.00 -1.79
C GLU A 978 34.80 -1.87 -1.81
N PHE A 979 34.69 -3.15 -1.44
CA PHE A 979 35.81 -4.11 -1.46
C PHE A 979 36.23 -4.44 -2.89
N VAL A 980 35.27 -4.69 -3.78
CA VAL A 980 35.54 -4.97 -5.20
C VAL A 980 36.30 -3.81 -5.83
N PHE A 981 35.79 -2.58 -5.66
CA PHE A 981 36.43 -1.38 -6.21
C PHE A 981 37.79 -1.09 -5.58
N TRP A 982 37.94 -1.30 -4.26
CA TRP A 982 39.23 -1.18 -3.58
C TRP A 982 40.27 -2.18 -4.12
N ASN A 983 39.92 -3.46 -4.18
CA ASN A 983 40.84 -4.53 -4.56
C ASN A 983 41.29 -4.44 -6.03
N ARG A 984 40.44 -3.90 -6.91
CA ARG A 984 40.82 -3.65 -8.30
C ARG A 984 41.80 -2.47 -8.44
N GLY A 985 41.71 -1.47 -7.58
CA GLY A 985 42.63 -0.33 -7.51
C GLY A 985 42.49 0.72 -8.63
N ASP A 986 41.55 0.54 -9.56
CA ASP A 986 41.30 1.42 -10.71
C ASP A 986 40.04 2.30 -10.57
N PHE A 987 39.31 2.21 -9.45
CA PHE A 987 38.15 3.05 -9.14
C PHE A 987 38.44 4.19 -8.15
N PHE A 988 39.10 3.87 -7.02
CA PHE A 988 39.57 4.84 -6.03
C PHE A 988 41.03 5.20 -6.31
N VAL A 989 41.23 6.06 -7.31
CA VAL A 989 42.57 6.34 -7.84
C VAL A 989 43.29 7.39 -6.98
N SER A 990 42.61 8.48 -6.63
CA SER A 990 43.23 9.58 -5.88
C SER A 990 43.45 9.23 -4.40
N PRO A 991 44.50 9.77 -3.74
CA PRO A 991 44.67 9.66 -2.30
C PRO A 991 43.44 10.13 -1.50
N GLU A 992 42.76 11.17 -1.97
CA GLU A 992 41.56 11.76 -1.37
C GLU A 992 40.36 10.81 -1.45
N ASP A 993 40.14 10.17 -2.60
CA ASP A 993 39.10 9.13 -2.75
C ASP A 993 39.36 7.94 -1.83
N LYS A 994 40.63 7.53 -1.68
CA LYS A 994 41.03 6.46 -0.77
C LYS A 994 40.74 6.83 0.68
N ILE A 995 41.01 8.06 1.09
CA ILE A 995 40.65 8.58 2.42
C ILE A 995 39.13 8.54 2.61
N GLY A 996 38.36 8.96 1.60
CA GLY A 996 36.89 8.97 1.66
C GLY A 996 36.26 7.59 1.83
N THR A 997 36.67 6.58 1.06
CA THR A 997 36.17 5.21 1.24
C THR A 997 36.66 4.58 2.55
N LEU A 998 37.90 4.84 2.98
CA LEU A 998 38.41 4.33 4.25
C LEU A 998 37.69 4.93 5.46
N PHE A 999 37.27 6.20 5.41
CA PHE A 999 36.42 6.81 6.44
C PHE A 999 35.16 5.98 6.64
N TRP A 1000 34.50 5.63 5.54
CA TRP A 1000 33.31 4.81 5.57
C TRP A 1000 33.56 3.38 6.01
N ARG A 1001 34.65 2.75 5.60
CA ARG A 1001 35.01 1.42 6.07
C ARG A 1001 35.32 1.40 7.57
N MET A 1002 36.03 2.42 8.08
CA MET A 1002 36.28 2.61 9.52
C MET A 1002 34.98 2.81 10.30
N HIS A 1003 34.03 3.58 9.74
CA HIS A 1003 32.69 3.74 10.29
C HIS A 1003 31.96 2.40 10.47
N ARG A 1004 31.99 1.52 9.45
CA ARG A 1004 31.35 0.19 9.56
C ARG A 1004 32.07 -0.74 10.55
N CYS A 1005 33.39 -0.59 10.73
CA CYS A 1005 34.11 -1.30 11.81
C CYS A 1005 33.66 -0.82 13.19
N ALA A 1006 33.56 0.49 13.37
CA ALA A 1006 33.08 1.11 14.61
C ALA A 1006 31.64 0.67 14.94
N ARG A 1007 30.76 0.57 13.93
CA ARG A 1007 29.39 0.05 14.05
C ARG A 1007 29.30 -1.33 14.66
N ILE A 1008 30.14 -2.29 14.24
CA ILE A 1008 30.18 -3.61 14.87
C ILE A 1008 30.55 -3.48 16.35
N ILE A 1009 31.58 -2.69 16.66
CA ILE A 1009 32.11 -2.56 18.02
C ILE A 1009 31.07 -1.94 18.96
N PHE A 1010 30.52 -0.78 18.61
CA PHE A 1010 29.62 -0.08 19.51
C PHE A 1010 28.27 -0.81 19.65
N SER A 1011 27.76 -1.42 18.56
CA SER A 1011 26.50 -2.18 18.61
C SER A 1011 26.61 -3.42 19.49
N LEU A 1012 27.65 -4.23 19.32
CA LEU A 1012 27.85 -5.43 20.15
C LEU A 1012 28.13 -5.06 21.61
N LYS A 1013 29.01 -4.08 21.87
CA LYS A 1013 29.30 -3.65 23.24
C LYS A 1013 28.10 -3.04 23.94
N TYR A 1014 27.28 -2.27 23.23
CA TYR A 1014 26.04 -1.74 23.77
C TYR A 1014 25.09 -2.88 24.21
N HIS A 1015 24.85 -3.86 23.33
CA HIS A 1015 23.97 -4.98 23.66
C HIS A 1015 24.54 -5.95 24.70
N LEU A 1016 25.87 -6.00 24.88
CA LEU A 1016 26.53 -6.68 25.99
C LEU A 1016 26.49 -5.89 27.31
N GLY A 1017 26.08 -4.62 27.29
CA GLY A 1017 26.08 -3.73 28.45
C GLY A 1017 27.45 -3.17 28.82
N GLU A 1018 28.40 -3.20 27.88
CA GLU A 1018 29.79 -2.75 28.05
C GLU A 1018 30.03 -1.30 27.61
N MET A 1019 29.06 -0.68 26.92
CA MET A 1019 29.18 0.68 26.40
C MET A 1019 27.85 1.42 26.47
N THR A 1020 27.90 2.69 26.86
CA THR A 1020 26.77 3.63 26.88
C THR A 1020 26.60 4.32 25.52
N PRO A 1021 25.41 4.88 25.20
CA PRO A 1021 25.22 5.64 23.98
C PRO A 1021 26.21 6.82 23.83
N GLN A 1022 26.55 7.50 24.92
CA GLN A 1022 27.52 8.59 24.89
C GLN A 1022 28.93 8.10 24.50
N GLU A 1023 29.37 6.97 25.05
CA GLU A 1023 30.65 6.36 24.66
C GLU A 1023 30.64 5.88 23.20
N CYS A 1024 29.47 5.51 22.65
CA CYS A 1024 29.34 5.21 21.22
C CYS A 1024 29.57 6.46 20.35
N VAL A 1025 29.04 7.62 20.77
CA VAL A 1025 29.26 8.90 20.07
C VAL A 1025 30.73 9.28 20.10
N ASP A 1026 31.35 9.22 21.28
CA ASP A 1026 32.75 9.58 21.44
C ASP A 1026 33.67 8.63 20.65
N LEU A 1027 33.32 7.34 20.55
CA LEU A 1027 34.01 6.39 19.66
C LEU A 1027 33.95 6.85 18.19
N LEU A 1028 32.78 7.21 17.66
CA LEU A 1028 32.65 7.67 16.28
C LEU A 1028 33.43 8.96 15.99
N VAL A 1029 33.49 9.87 16.96
CA VAL A 1029 34.27 11.11 16.84
C VAL A 1029 35.78 10.80 16.89
N ASP A 1030 36.23 10.06 17.90
CA ASP A 1030 37.65 9.89 18.17
C ASP A 1030 38.34 8.89 17.22
N TRP A 1031 37.65 7.82 16.85
CA TRP A 1031 38.21 6.76 16.01
C TRP A 1031 38.01 7.07 14.53
N VAL A 1032 36.79 7.43 14.13
CA VAL A 1032 36.44 7.58 12.70
C VAL A 1032 36.69 9.00 12.20
N GLY A 1033 36.53 10.00 13.07
CA GLY A 1033 36.63 11.42 12.72
C GLY A 1033 35.30 12.02 12.27
N HIS A 1034 34.16 11.55 12.80
CA HIS A 1034 32.87 12.19 12.55
C HIS A 1034 32.77 13.59 13.18
N GLU A 1035 31.99 14.47 12.57
CA GLU A 1035 31.48 15.67 13.26
C GLU A 1035 30.55 15.23 14.40
N ARG A 1036 30.60 15.89 15.57
CA ARG A 1036 29.88 15.44 16.77
C ARG A 1036 28.37 15.30 16.55
N SER A 1037 27.75 16.27 15.88
CA SER A 1037 26.31 16.23 15.57
C SER A 1037 25.92 15.02 14.70
N ASN A 1038 26.75 14.67 13.71
CA ASN A 1038 26.51 13.49 12.87
C ASN A 1038 26.66 12.19 13.67
N ALA A 1039 27.63 12.12 14.59
CA ALA A 1039 27.81 10.97 15.47
C ALA A 1039 26.63 10.80 16.45
N GLU A 1040 26.10 11.90 17.00
CA GLU A 1040 24.91 11.89 17.86
C GLU A 1040 23.66 11.40 17.11
N GLY A 1041 23.44 11.90 15.89
CA GLY A 1041 22.35 11.44 15.01
C GLY A 1041 22.45 9.96 14.68
N GLU A 1042 23.65 9.50 14.34
CA GLU A 1042 23.93 8.09 14.04
C GLU A 1042 23.66 7.15 15.22
N VAL A 1043 24.12 7.51 16.42
CA VAL A 1043 23.92 6.69 17.62
C VAL A 1043 22.44 6.68 18.04
N THR A 1044 21.78 7.84 17.95
CA THR A 1044 20.35 7.96 18.21
C THR A 1044 19.55 7.05 17.28
N ARG A 1045 19.85 7.09 15.97
CA ARG A 1045 19.24 6.21 14.97
C ARG A 1045 19.53 4.74 15.26
N SER A 1046 20.78 4.39 15.58
CA SER A 1046 21.19 3.00 15.83
C SER A 1046 20.44 2.34 16.99
N PHE A 1047 20.03 3.13 17.98
CA PHE A 1047 19.32 2.66 19.17
C PHE A 1047 17.89 3.20 19.30
N GLY A 1048 17.32 3.67 18.19
CA GLY A 1048 16.02 4.36 18.12
C GLY A 1048 14.78 3.46 18.17
N GLY A 1049 14.93 2.13 18.07
CA GLY A 1049 13.82 1.17 18.13
C GLY A 1049 13.60 0.37 16.86
N ASP A 1050 13.97 0.95 15.70
CA ASP A 1050 13.58 0.44 14.39
C ASP A 1050 14.54 -0.61 13.80
N TYR A 1051 15.71 -0.79 14.41
CA TYR A 1051 16.75 -1.68 13.91
C TYR A 1051 16.92 -2.94 14.76
N SER A 1052 17.20 -4.05 14.09
CA SER A 1052 17.58 -5.27 14.81
C SER A 1052 18.93 -5.07 15.54
N PRO A 1053 19.17 -5.81 16.62
CA PRO A 1053 20.42 -5.72 17.40
C PRO A 1053 21.69 -5.98 16.58
N LEU A 1054 21.60 -6.70 15.46
CA LEU A 1054 22.72 -6.99 14.57
C LEU A 1054 22.76 -6.11 13.32
N TYR A 1055 21.81 -5.20 13.13
CA TYR A 1055 21.69 -4.40 11.91
C TYR A 1055 22.98 -3.65 11.58
N GLN A 1056 23.57 -2.99 12.58
CA GLN A 1056 24.81 -2.23 12.41
C GLN A 1056 26.00 -3.11 12.06
N ALA A 1057 26.01 -4.37 12.52
CA ALA A 1057 27.04 -5.34 12.18
C ALA A 1057 26.84 -5.95 10.77
N GLY A 1058 25.59 -6.01 10.30
CA GLY A 1058 25.21 -6.62 9.02
C GLY A 1058 25.94 -6.04 7.80
N TYR A 1059 26.22 -4.74 7.79
CA TYR A 1059 26.98 -4.05 6.73
C TYR A 1059 28.33 -4.75 6.44
N MET A 1060 29.24 -4.71 7.42
CA MET A 1060 30.61 -5.20 7.25
C MET A 1060 30.66 -6.73 7.24
N LEU A 1061 29.90 -7.39 8.11
CA LEU A 1061 29.93 -8.85 8.18
C LEU A 1061 29.33 -9.48 6.92
N GLY A 1062 28.23 -8.93 6.41
CA GLY A 1062 27.64 -9.33 5.14
C GLY A 1062 28.59 -9.11 3.95
N ALA A 1063 29.27 -7.95 3.90
CA ALA A 1063 30.25 -7.67 2.86
C ALA A 1063 31.46 -8.62 2.91
N LEU A 1064 31.95 -8.96 4.11
CA LEU A 1064 33.02 -9.95 4.29
C LEU A 1064 32.60 -11.35 3.86
N GLN A 1065 31.36 -11.76 4.16
CA GLN A 1065 30.80 -13.01 3.64
C GLN A 1065 30.77 -13.01 2.12
N MET A 1066 30.17 -12.00 1.48
CA MET A 1066 30.10 -11.91 0.02
C MET A 1066 31.49 -11.86 -0.62
N HIS A 1067 32.43 -11.14 0.00
CA HIS A 1067 33.82 -11.10 -0.44
C HIS A 1067 34.49 -12.48 -0.34
N GLY A 1068 34.33 -13.20 0.77
CA GLY A 1068 34.86 -14.55 0.92
C GLY A 1068 34.27 -15.54 -0.10
N LEU A 1069 32.96 -15.44 -0.37
CA LEU A 1069 32.30 -16.24 -1.42
C LEU A 1069 32.87 -15.93 -2.80
N ARG A 1070 33.07 -14.64 -3.13
CA ARG A 1070 33.68 -14.20 -4.38
C ARG A 1070 35.09 -14.76 -4.54
N GLU A 1071 35.95 -14.61 -3.53
CA GLU A 1071 37.32 -15.12 -3.58
C GLU A 1071 37.34 -16.64 -3.75
N GLU A 1072 36.47 -17.38 -3.05
CA GLU A 1072 36.35 -18.82 -3.19
C GLU A 1072 35.97 -19.22 -4.63
N VAL A 1073 34.92 -18.59 -5.18
CA VAL A 1073 34.40 -18.88 -6.51
C VAL A 1073 35.42 -18.58 -7.60
N LEU A 1074 36.07 -17.41 -7.53
CA LEU A 1074 37.02 -16.96 -8.55
C LEU A 1074 38.34 -17.72 -8.47
N THR A 1075 38.86 -17.97 -7.27
CA THR A 1075 40.12 -18.72 -7.08
C THR A 1075 39.98 -20.17 -7.54
N LYS A 1076 38.82 -20.79 -7.31
CA LYS A 1076 38.53 -22.16 -7.77
C LYS A 1076 38.07 -22.23 -9.22
N GLY A 1077 37.83 -21.09 -9.89
CA GLY A 1077 37.35 -21.02 -11.27
C GLY A 1077 35.97 -21.65 -11.48
N LEU A 1078 35.08 -21.55 -10.49
CA LEU A 1078 33.75 -22.21 -10.55
C LEU A 1078 32.76 -21.49 -11.47
N MET A 1079 32.83 -20.15 -11.54
CA MET A 1079 32.06 -19.32 -12.45
C MET A 1079 32.74 -17.95 -12.63
N GLY A 1080 32.35 -17.20 -13.67
CA GLY A 1080 32.86 -15.85 -13.90
C GLY A 1080 32.32 -14.83 -12.89
N GLU A 1081 33.02 -13.70 -12.73
CA GLU A 1081 32.63 -12.66 -11.75
C GLU A 1081 31.24 -12.07 -12.02
N LYS A 1082 30.91 -11.79 -13.29
CA LYS A 1082 29.57 -11.34 -13.67
C LYS A 1082 28.48 -12.37 -13.39
N GLU A 1083 28.76 -13.62 -13.73
CA GLU A 1083 27.81 -14.70 -13.50
C GLU A 1083 27.52 -14.87 -12.01
N LEU A 1084 28.54 -14.76 -11.16
CA LEU A 1084 28.39 -14.77 -9.71
C LEU A 1084 27.48 -13.63 -9.25
N HIS A 1085 27.76 -12.39 -9.65
CA HIS A 1085 26.96 -11.23 -9.24
C HIS A 1085 25.50 -11.33 -9.72
N ASP A 1086 25.27 -11.77 -10.96
CA ASP A 1086 23.92 -11.95 -11.50
C ASP A 1086 23.14 -13.05 -10.75
N LYS A 1087 23.83 -14.13 -10.36
CA LYS A 1087 23.22 -15.20 -9.55
C LYS A 1087 22.91 -14.74 -8.13
N ILE A 1088 23.78 -13.95 -7.50
CA ILE A 1088 23.51 -13.34 -6.18
C ILE A 1088 22.26 -12.47 -6.25
N LEU A 1089 22.15 -11.59 -7.26
CA LEU A 1089 21.00 -10.70 -7.44
C LEU A 1089 19.69 -11.46 -7.71
N LYS A 1090 19.74 -12.58 -8.45
CA LYS A 1090 18.56 -13.40 -8.74
C LYS A 1090 18.14 -14.29 -7.59
N ALA A 1091 19.06 -14.70 -6.72
CA ALA A 1091 18.73 -15.52 -5.54
C ALA A 1091 17.86 -14.77 -4.53
N ASN A 1092 17.93 -13.43 -4.51
CA ASN A 1092 17.23 -12.55 -3.58
C ASN A 1092 17.62 -12.82 -2.10
N THR A 1093 16.95 -12.17 -1.15
CA THR A 1093 17.42 -12.07 0.25
C THR A 1093 17.47 -13.41 0.99
N MET A 1094 18.60 -13.69 1.62
CA MET A 1094 18.84 -14.85 2.50
C MET A 1094 20.14 -14.68 3.30
N PRO A 1095 20.34 -15.42 4.41
CA PRO A 1095 21.66 -15.57 5.03
C PRO A 1095 22.73 -16.00 4.01
N ILE A 1096 23.90 -15.37 4.04
CA ILE A 1096 24.94 -15.58 2.99
C ILE A 1096 25.48 -17.02 2.98
N GLU A 1097 25.41 -17.74 4.11
CA GLU A 1097 25.76 -19.17 4.13
C GLU A 1097 24.81 -20.02 3.27
N LEU A 1098 23.50 -19.72 3.29
CA LEU A 1098 22.53 -20.39 2.42
C LEU A 1098 22.70 -19.95 0.96
N LEU A 1099 23.02 -18.68 0.71
CA LEU A 1099 23.37 -18.20 -0.63
C LEU A 1099 24.58 -18.98 -1.17
N ARG A 1100 25.64 -19.13 -0.38
CA ARG A 1100 26.81 -19.92 -0.74
C ARG A 1100 26.43 -21.37 -1.03
N ALA A 1101 25.59 -22.00 -0.20
CA ALA A 1101 25.14 -23.36 -0.42
C ALA A 1101 24.28 -23.51 -1.68
N LEU A 1102 23.44 -22.52 -2.00
CA LEU A 1102 22.64 -22.46 -3.21
C LEU A 1102 23.53 -22.36 -4.46
N LEU A 1103 24.43 -21.37 -4.48
CA LEU A 1103 25.27 -21.08 -5.65
C LEU A 1103 26.32 -22.16 -5.92
N LEU A 1104 26.80 -22.84 -4.88
CA LEU A 1104 27.77 -23.92 -4.99
C LEU A 1104 27.13 -25.32 -4.98
N ASN A 1105 25.80 -25.41 -4.94
CA ASN A 1105 25.03 -26.66 -4.87
C ASN A 1105 25.53 -27.61 -3.77
N GLN A 1106 25.74 -27.08 -2.57
CA GLN A 1106 26.22 -27.85 -1.42
C GLN A 1106 25.11 -28.74 -0.85
N PRO A 1107 25.44 -29.94 -0.36
CA PRO A 1107 24.43 -30.82 0.24
C PRO A 1107 23.83 -30.16 1.48
N LEU A 1108 22.50 -30.11 1.52
CA LEU A 1108 21.71 -29.59 2.63
C LEU A 1108 20.92 -30.73 3.29
N SER A 1109 20.61 -30.54 4.57
CA SER A 1109 19.75 -31.41 5.38
C SER A 1109 18.74 -30.56 6.14
N PRO A 1110 17.61 -31.12 6.63
CA PRO A 1110 16.63 -30.37 7.42
C PRO A 1110 17.21 -29.71 8.68
N ASP A 1111 18.34 -30.23 9.18
CA ASP A 1111 19.06 -29.78 10.37
C ASP A 1111 20.35 -29.03 10.04
N THR A 1112 20.52 -28.55 8.80
CA THR A 1112 21.72 -27.78 8.44
C THR A 1112 21.87 -26.56 9.34
N GLU A 1113 23.03 -26.46 9.98
CA GLU A 1113 23.47 -25.35 10.84
C GLU A 1113 24.63 -24.58 10.16
N ALA A 1114 24.92 -23.39 10.67
CA ALA A 1114 26.03 -22.58 10.19
C ALA A 1114 27.39 -23.21 10.51
N GLN A 1115 28.25 -23.34 9.51
CA GLN A 1115 29.60 -23.90 9.62
C GLN A 1115 30.65 -23.01 8.98
N TRP A 1116 30.24 -22.07 8.13
CA TRP A 1116 31.16 -21.31 7.32
C TRP A 1116 31.76 -20.12 8.08
N ARG A 1117 33.02 -20.30 8.47
CA ARG A 1117 33.86 -19.22 8.98
C ARG A 1117 34.50 -18.46 7.82
N PHE A 1118 33.85 -17.37 7.40
CA PHE A 1118 34.19 -16.55 6.23
C PHE A 1118 35.37 -15.57 6.45
N TYR A 1119 35.83 -15.43 7.69
CA TYR A 1119 36.93 -14.56 8.08
C TYR A 1119 37.98 -15.36 8.86
N GLY A 1120 39.22 -15.34 8.36
CA GLY A 1120 40.37 -16.10 8.88
C GLY A 1120 41.49 -16.21 7.85
#